data_AF-K1RN50-F1
#
_entry.id   AF-K1RN50-F1
#
_cell.length_a   1.000
_cell.length_b   1.000
_cell.length_c   1.000
_cell.angle_alpha   90.00
_cell.angle_beta   90.00
_cell.angle_gamma   90.00
#
_symmetry.space_group_name_H-M   'P 1'
#
loop_
_entity.id
_entity.type
_entity.pdbx_description
1 polymer ?
#
loop_
_entity_poly.entity_id
_entity_poly.type
_entity_poly.pdbx_seq_one_letter_code
_entity_poly.pdbx_strand_id
1 'polypeptide(L)'
;MDPHSTAQDVHRCDLCETAIVHSYCDFCHVNLCKPCVVDHISDGYLKHAIVPFKERRSNLVYPKCKTHPHKNCEFQCEDCNNIFVCSSCTASKQHKGHNFVEVAEVYKTKKEFLKKDNNELENHISPSYEKITLELEQTLANLDVGYEKLTATMYKQGEQWHREIDIIINKMKTEISEIKKQHRAILQKHLNQIKQLQSAIKQSLLAIREIEKSTEVSSTIEYSSRISEFSKIPPKVQVSLPTFIPKPIDREKLYSLFGHITPLPTATEENDLSLSQHNTSVREPLDEPKLVTTIQTGYENLRCVTCLNEDRIWTNGWTNDIKCYNIKGSLLQTIQTKSGHFRYDIAVDSDGHLLYSNCLTGTLNRVKNGQTKKLIKLQGWRPGQLCVTSTGDLLVTMFSDDNTQSKVVRYSGSSEKQTIQFDDEGKPLYSGNSYTKYITENRNHAICVADYWAGAVVVVNQGGRLRWRYTGHPSVTEKEAFKPCGIATDSQSRILTADRHNNCIHILDQNGQFLLYIDNCDLENPSGLCVDNNDNLHFFCGKMEGNPFKNDNEDQRISALKNAIPEDLTTMDPHSSAQDVPRCDLCETAIVHSYCDFCHVNLCKPCVVDHISDGYDKHKIVPFNERRSTLIYPTCEIHPHKNCDFQCEDCGNIFVCSSCMASKQHKGHNFVEVTEVYKTKKEVIKKDTKDLENHIAPTYEEIALDLENQLASLDGGYEKITTTMSKQGEQWHREIDIVINKMKTEISEIKVKHRDILQKHLNEIKHIQSLIKETLQTIRKIEKSTEVSPTIDYSSKIREFSKLPPKIQVSLPTFSPKPIDREKLYSLFGQITPLSTATEENVLSLNQPKTSVRELMDEPELVATIQTGYENLRSVNCLNEDRIWTSGETNDIKCFNIKGSLVRTFKIKSEEKPNDVAVDSDGNLLYCDGTDGTVNKVKNKKTEELIRLPKWTPTQLCVTSTGDLLVTMFSDDETQSKVVRYLGSTEKQTLQFDDKGKPLYSGNDGMKYITENRNHDICVADYGADAVVVVNQDGKLRWRYTGHPSVTKNIPFKPYGITADSQSRILTADCNNHCIHILDQNGQFLHYIDKCDLKNPYGLCVDNNDNLFVCEFYKGNVKKIKYLK
;
A
#
# COMPACT_ATOMS: atom_id res chain seq x y z
N MET A 1 52.49 4.73 -67.21
CA MET A 1 53.42 3.75 -67.80
C MET A 1 52.80 2.40 -67.51
N ASP A 2 52.37 1.56 -68.45
CA ASP A 2 52.97 1.20 -69.75
C ASP A 2 51.85 0.76 -70.76
N PRO A 3 52.09 0.18 -71.97
CA PRO A 3 51.74 0.77 -73.26
C PRO A 3 50.90 -0.19 -74.16
N HIS A 4 50.35 0.31 -75.26
CA HIS A 4 50.13 -0.39 -76.55
C HIS A 4 49.13 0.42 -77.41
N SER A 5 49.73 1.25 -78.26
CA SER A 5 49.31 1.68 -79.61
C SER A 5 47.93 1.28 -80.15
N THR A 6 47.21 2.27 -80.70
CA THR A 6 47.02 2.41 -82.16
C THR A 6 46.86 3.88 -82.54
N ALA A 7 47.37 4.26 -83.72
CA ALA A 7 47.45 5.61 -84.26
C ALA A 7 46.14 6.42 -84.17
N GLN A 8 46.22 7.68 -83.76
CA GLN A 8 45.17 8.66 -84.08
C GLN A 8 45.38 9.08 -85.53
N ASP A 9 44.53 8.59 -86.44
CA ASP A 9 44.45 9.10 -87.80
C ASP A 9 44.24 10.61 -87.77
N VAL A 10 45.26 11.37 -88.18
CA VAL A 10 45.13 12.81 -88.40
C VAL A 10 44.27 12.96 -89.66
N HIS A 11 42.96 13.15 -89.48
CA HIS A 11 42.04 13.37 -90.58
C HIS A 11 42.58 14.52 -91.48
N ARG A 12 42.70 14.24 -92.79
CA ARG A 12 43.18 15.15 -93.83
C ARG A 12 42.02 15.68 -94.65
N CYS A 13 42.18 16.89 -95.20
CA CYS A 13 41.21 17.49 -96.10
C CYS A 13 40.98 16.58 -97.31
N ASP A 14 39.73 16.25 -97.63
CA ASP A 14 39.39 15.33 -98.72
C ASP A 14 39.64 15.96 -100.11
N LEU A 15 39.83 17.28 -100.18
CA LEU A 15 40.13 17.99 -101.45
C LEU A 15 41.62 18.11 -101.75
N CYS A 16 42.48 18.22 -100.73
CA CYS A 16 43.92 18.45 -100.93
C CYS A 16 44.83 17.42 -100.26
N GLU A 17 44.24 16.47 -99.52
CA GLU A 17 44.83 15.28 -98.89
C GLU A 17 46.01 15.52 -97.92
N THR A 18 46.46 16.77 -97.77
CA THR A 18 47.71 17.12 -97.10
C THR A 18 47.47 17.96 -95.84
N ALA A 19 46.53 18.90 -95.88
CA ALA A 19 46.22 19.78 -94.76
C ALA A 19 45.31 19.11 -93.72
N ILE A 20 45.53 19.45 -92.44
CA ILE A 20 44.70 18.96 -91.33
C ILE A 20 43.28 19.52 -91.48
N VAL A 21 42.29 18.65 -91.26
CA VAL A 21 40.88 19.04 -91.36
C VAL A 21 40.55 20.08 -90.30
N HIS A 22 39.87 21.13 -90.74
CA HIS A 22 39.41 22.22 -89.89
C HIS A 22 37.87 22.28 -89.83
N SER A 23 37.22 22.02 -90.96
CA SER A 23 35.78 22.13 -91.15
C SER A 23 35.23 20.91 -91.89
N TYR A 24 33.93 20.72 -91.90
CA TYR A 24 33.22 19.64 -92.59
C TYR A 24 32.03 20.24 -93.34
N CYS A 25 31.79 19.81 -94.58
CA CYS A 25 30.57 20.18 -95.29
C CYS A 25 29.48 19.13 -94.99
N ASP A 26 28.45 19.53 -94.26
CA ASP A 26 27.30 18.66 -93.94
C ASP A 26 26.51 18.24 -95.20
N PHE A 27 26.58 19.03 -96.28
CA PHE A 27 25.86 18.77 -97.52
C PHE A 27 26.60 17.78 -98.45
N CYS A 28 27.92 17.95 -98.59
CA CYS A 28 28.74 17.11 -99.46
C CYS A 28 29.46 15.96 -98.73
N HIS A 29 29.35 15.92 -97.40
CA HIS A 29 30.02 14.94 -96.53
C HIS A 29 31.54 14.86 -96.70
N VAL A 30 32.18 16.00 -96.94
CA VAL A 30 33.64 16.11 -97.13
C VAL A 30 34.31 16.89 -96.01
N ASN A 31 35.50 16.44 -95.64
CA ASN A 31 36.39 17.05 -94.68
C ASN A 31 37.22 18.14 -95.36
N LEU A 32 37.22 19.35 -94.80
CA LEU A 32 37.80 20.53 -95.43
C LEU A 32 38.85 21.16 -94.50
N CYS A 33 40.03 21.48 -95.03
CA CYS A 33 40.93 22.41 -94.36
C CYS A 33 40.47 23.86 -94.59
N LYS A 34 40.94 24.78 -93.75
CA LYS A 34 40.58 26.21 -93.82
C LYS A 34 40.65 26.81 -95.25
N PRO A 35 41.71 26.57 -96.04
CA PRO A 35 41.80 27.05 -97.42
C PRO A 35 40.73 26.45 -98.34
N CYS A 36 40.55 25.13 -98.32
CA CYS A 36 39.64 24.43 -99.22
C CYS A 36 38.16 24.68 -98.92
N VAL A 37 37.80 25.30 -97.79
CA VAL A 37 36.43 25.73 -97.52
C VAL A 37 35.98 26.77 -98.54
N VAL A 38 36.86 27.70 -98.95
CA VAL A 38 36.50 28.76 -99.89
C VAL A 38 36.30 28.20 -101.30
N ASP A 39 37.19 27.29 -101.71
CA ASP A 39 37.12 26.60 -103.01
C ASP A 39 35.92 25.64 -103.08
N HIS A 40 35.51 25.04 -101.95
CA HIS A 40 34.37 24.13 -101.89
C HIS A 40 33.00 24.82 -102.01
N ILE A 41 32.88 26.09 -101.61
CA ILE A 41 31.60 26.84 -101.65
C ILE A 41 31.47 27.65 -102.96
N SER A 42 32.50 27.69 -103.81
CA SER A 42 32.51 28.54 -105.01
C SER A 42 31.75 27.98 -106.22
N ASP A 43 31.26 26.73 -106.14
CA ASP A 43 30.32 26.18 -107.13
C ASP A 43 28.90 26.72 -106.87
N GLY A 44 28.57 27.80 -107.58
CA GLY A 44 27.43 28.70 -107.34
C GLY A 44 26.00 28.16 -107.56
N TYR A 45 25.71 26.88 -107.29
CA TYR A 45 24.37 26.31 -107.49
C TYR A 45 23.73 25.61 -106.28
N LEU A 46 24.43 25.37 -105.16
CA LEU A 46 23.86 24.72 -103.95
C LEU A 46 24.31 25.41 -102.64
N LYS A 47 23.45 25.43 -101.62
CA LYS A 47 23.81 25.96 -100.28
C LYS A 47 24.63 24.92 -99.51
N HIS A 48 25.95 25.10 -99.43
CA HIS A 48 26.84 24.26 -98.62
C HIS A 48 26.82 24.72 -97.15
N ALA A 49 26.49 23.82 -96.21
CA ALA A 49 26.56 24.08 -94.77
C ALA A 49 27.91 23.60 -94.20
N ILE A 50 28.80 24.53 -93.88
CA ILE A 50 30.15 24.24 -93.37
C ILE A 50 30.14 24.39 -91.85
N VAL A 51 30.46 23.31 -91.13
CA VAL A 51 30.58 23.31 -89.68
C VAL A 51 32.03 23.06 -89.26
N PRO A 52 32.49 23.52 -88.07
CA PRO A 52 33.76 23.11 -87.52
C PRO A 52 33.87 21.58 -87.49
N PHE A 53 35.04 21.01 -87.75
CA PHE A 53 35.20 19.55 -87.86
C PHE A 53 34.79 18.78 -86.59
N LYS A 54 34.93 19.42 -85.41
CA LYS A 54 34.48 18.88 -84.12
C LYS A 54 32.96 18.91 -83.93
N GLU A 55 32.25 19.72 -84.72
CA GLU A 55 30.80 19.87 -84.75
C GLU A 55 30.16 19.15 -85.95
N ARG A 56 30.95 18.37 -86.72
CA ARG A 56 30.39 17.50 -87.77
C ARG A 56 29.20 16.74 -87.20
N ARG A 57 28.04 16.77 -87.88
CA ARG A 57 26.91 15.92 -87.48
C ARG A 57 27.48 14.51 -87.36
N SER A 58 27.58 13.99 -86.14
CA SER A 58 28.05 12.62 -85.91
C SER A 58 27.11 11.75 -86.72
N ASN A 59 27.60 11.08 -87.77
CA ASN A 59 26.77 10.39 -88.77
C ASN A 59 25.69 9.58 -88.07
N LEU A 60 24.48 10.14 -87.99
CA LEU A 60 23.36 9.51 -87.31
C LEU A 60 23.09 8.24 -88.09
N VAL A 61 23.10 7.10 -87.40
CA VAL A 61 22.84 5.82 -88.05
C VAL A 61 21.32 5.67 -88.13
N TYR A 62 20.79 6.00 -89.32
CA TYR A 62 19.35 5.94 -89.61
C TYR A 62 18.91 4.52 -90.00
N PRO A 63 17.68 4.12 -89.65
CA PRO A 63 17.11 2.86 -90.12
C PRO A 63 16.93 2.86 -91.65
N LYS A 64 17.14 1.70 -92.28
CA LYS A 64 16.92 1.53 -93.73
C LYS A 64 15.44 1.40 -94.05
N CYS A 65 15.03 2.01 -95.17
CA CYS A 65 13.64 1.98 -95.61
C CYS A 65 13.24 0.58 -96.12
N LYS A 66 12.15 0.03 -95.58
CA LYS A 66 11.66 -1.32 -95.94
C LYS A 66 11.28 -1.44 -97.43
N THR A 67 10.77 -0.37 -98.04
CA THR A 67 10.40 -0.33 -99.46
C THR A 67 11.55 0.17 -100.35
N HIS A 68 12.57 0.80 -99.77
CA HIS A 68 13.73 1.33 -100.48
C HIS A 68 15.03 0.99 -99.72
N PRO A 69 15.54 -0.25 -99.83
CA PRO A 69 16.58 -0.79 -98.95
C PRO A 69 17.90 0.01 -98.93
N HIS A 70 18.19 0.76 -100.00
CA HIS A 70 19.38 1.59 -100.10
C HIS A 70 19.22 2.99 -99.47
N LYS A 71 18.00 3.42 -99.14
CA LYS A 71 17.71 4.75 -98.60
C LYS A 71 17.52 4.73 -97.08
N ASN A 72 18.02 5.77 -96.43
CA ASN A 72 17.84 6.02 -95.01
C ASN A 72 16.46 6.63 -94.76
N CYS A 73 15.82 6.24 -93.66
CA CYS A 73 14.60 6.88 -93.20
C CYS A 73 14.94 8.13 -92.39
N GLU A 74 14.93 9.28 -93.05
CA GLU A 74 15.26 10.59 -92.49
C GLU A 74 14.04 11.32 -91.93
N PHE A 75 12.83 10.84 -92.23
CA PHE A 75 11.55 11.45 -91.83
C PHE A 75 10.71 10.48 -91.02
N GLN A 76 9.94 11.01 -90.08
CA GLN A 76 8.95 10.28 -89.30
C GLN A 76 7.56 10.78 -89.68
N CYS A 77 6.64 9.88 -90.06
CA CYS A 77 5.28 10.25 -90.44
C CYS A 77 4.35 10.25 -89.22
N GLU A 78 3.82 11.42 -88.86
CA GLU A 78 2.98 11.59 -87.66
C GLU A 78 1.60 10.94 -87.84
N ASP A 79 1.03 11.02 -89.04
CA ASP A 79 -0.29 10.48 -89.36
C ASP A 79 -0.31 8.95 -89.55
N CYS A 80 0.86 8.30 -89.53
CA CYS A 80 1.02 6.85 -89.71
C CYS A 80 1.65 6.19 -88.49
N ASN A 81 1.23 6.59 -87.28
CA ASN A 81 1.71 6.02 -86.02
C ASN A 81 3.25 6.08 -85.91
N ASN A 82 3.84 7.22 -86.32
CA ASN A 82 5.24 7.54 -86.13
C ASN A 82 6.24 6.60 -86.84
N ILE A 83 5.85 6.00 -87.98
CA ILE A 83 6.78 5.16 -88.77
C ILE A 83 7.88 5.97 -89.45
N PHE A 84 9.08 5.38 -89.52
CA PHE A 84 10.23 5.94 -90.21
C PHE A 84 10.13 5.73 -91.72
N VAL A 85 10.23 6.83 -92.48
CA VAL A 85 10.10 6.86 -93.93
C VAL A 85 11.27 7.60 -94.58
N CYS A 86 11.69 7.17 -95.77
CA CYS A 86 12.71 7.88 -96.54
C CYS A 86 12.09 9.00 -97.39
N SER A 87 12.92 9.89 -97.93
CA SER A 87 12.51 10.98 -98.82
C SER A 87 11.67 10.55 -100.05
N SER A 88 11.76 9.29 -100.49
CA SER A 88 10.91 8.76 -101.58
C SER A 88 9.54 8.29 -101.10
N CYS A 89 9.41 7.91 -99.83
CA CYS A 89 8.14 7.50 -99.24
C CYS A 89 7.24 8.70 -98.91
N THR A 90 7.81 9.86 -98.58
CA THR A 90 7.06 11.09 -98.32
C THR A 90 6.30 11.59 -99.56
N ALA A 91 6.86 11.35 -100.75
CA ALA A 91 6.25 11.67 -102.05
C ALA A 91 5.36 10.53 -102.61
N SER A 92 5.27 9.39 -101.93
CA SER A 92 4.48 8.25 -102.39
C SER A 92 2.97 8.53 -102.27
N LYS A 93 2.16 7.88 -103.11
CA LYS A 93 0.68 7.94 -102.99
C LYS A 93 0.19 7.53 -101.61
N GLN A 94 0.96 6.70 -100.89
CA GLN A 94 0.60 6.12 -99.59
C GLN A 94 0.72 7.12 -98.43
N HIS A 95 1.54 8.16 -98.55
CA HIS A 95 1.71 9.20 -97.52
C HIS A 95 1.41 10.61 -98.04
N LYS A 96 0.61 10.70 -99.11
CA LYS A 96 0.29 11.98 -99.74
C LYS A 96 -0.63 12.80 -98.83
N GLY A 97 -0.13 13.96 -98.40
CA GLY A 97 -0.85 14.87 -97.51
C GLY A 97 -0.64 14.61 -96.02
N HIS A 98 0.29 13.71 -95.66
CA HIS A 98 0.66 13.48 -94.26
C HIS A 98 1.73 14.49 -93.80
N ASN A 99 1.78 14.70 -92.49
CA ASN A 99 2.81 15.48 -91.81
C ASN A 99 4.04 14.62 -91.50
N PHE A 100 5.21 15.22 -91.68
CA PHE A 100 6.49 14.57 -91.44
C PHE A 100 7.40 15.47 -90.61
N VAL A 101 8.09 14.87 -89.65
CA VAL A 101 9.13 15.52 -88.84
C VAL A 101 10.48 14.92 -89.18
N GLU A 102 11.54 15.73 -89.16
CA GLU A 102 12.90 15.23 -89.33
C GLU A 102 13.30 14.33 -88.16
N VAL A 103 13.76 13.13 -88.48
CA VAL A 103 14.21 12.14 -87.48
C VAL A 103 15.39 12.67 -86.66
N ALA A 104 16.22 13.56 -87.24
CA ALA A 104 17.31 14.23 -86.52
C ALA A 104 16.81 15.17 -85.41
N GLU A 105 15.70 15.87 -85.65
CA GLU A 105 15.06 16.75 -84.67
C GLU A 105 14.40 15.93 -83.56
N VAL A 106 13.66 14.88 -83.91
CA VAL A 106 13.09 13.92 -82.95
C VAL A 106 14.18 13.27 -82.10
N TYR A 107 15.29 12.83 -82.70
CA TYR A 107 16.44 12.27 -81.99
C TYR A 107 17.04 13.26 -80.98
N LYS A 108 17.20 14.53 -81.36
CA LYS A 108 17.73 15.58 -80.48
C LYS A 108 16.81 15.82 -79.27
N THR A 109 15.52 16.01 -79.51
CA THR A 109 14.52 16.19 -78.44
C THR A 109 14.45 14.97 -77.52
N LYS A 110 14.54 13.76 -78.08
CA LYS A 110 14.52 12.52 -77.30
C LYS A 110 15.81 12.31 -76.48
N LYS A 111 16.97 12.74 -76.99
CA LYS A 111 18.23 12.80 -76.23
C LYS A 111 18.16 13.76 -75.04
N GLU A 112 17.54 14.93 -75.21
CA GLU A 112 17.33 15.88 -74.11
C GLU A 112 16.41 15.29 -73.04
N PHE A 113 15.34 14.60 -73.45
CA PHE A 113 14.46 13.88 -72.55
C PHE A 113 15.19 12.75 -71.79
N LEU A 114 16.04 11.97 -72.48
CA LEU A 114 16.85 10.91 -71.89
C LEU A 114 17.86 11.45 -70.87
N LYS A 115 18.48 12.61 -71.13
CA LYS A 115 19.36 13.29 -70.17
C LYS A 115 18.62 13.75 -68.91
N LYS A 116 17.41 14.29 -69.09
CA LYS A 116 16.53 14.67 -67.97
C LYS A 116 16.20 13.45 -67.13
N ASP A 117 15.87 12.33 -67.76
CA ASP A 117 15.57 11.07 -67.07
C ASP A 117 16.80 10.51 -66.33
N ASN A 118 17.99 10.54 -66.95
CA ASN A 118 19.23 10.11 -66.30
C ASN A 118 19.52 10.94 -65.05
N ASN A 119 19.38 12.27 -65.16
CA ASN A 119 19.60 13.19 -64.05
C ASN A 119 18.62 12.93 -62.89
N GLU A 120 17.34 12.69 -63.20
CA GLU A 120 16.32 12.38 -62.19
C GLU A 120 16.60 11.05 -61.48
N LEU A 121 16.98 10.01 -62.22
CA LEU A 121 17.32 8.71 -61.65
C LEU A 121 18.59 8.76 -60.78
N GLU A 122 19.62 9.46 -61.24
CA GLU A 122 20.93 9.53 -60.58
C GLU A 122 20.92 10.43 -59.36
N ASN A 123 20.27 11.60 -59.43
CA ASN A 123 20.37 12.63 -58.39
C ASN A 123 19.17 12.68 -57.43
N HIS A 124 18.02 12.08 -57.78
CA HIS A 124 16.82 12.13 -56.95
C HIS A 124 16.32 10.75 -56.54
N ILE A 125 16.10 9.85 -57.49
CA ILE A 125 15.48 8.55 -57.20
C ILE A 125 16.47 7.60 -56.53
N SER A 126 17.67 7.37 -57.10
CA SER A 126 18.67 6.46 -56.52
C SER A 126 19.06 6.84 -55.08
N PRO A 127 19.37 8.12 -54.76
CA PRO A 127 19.67 8.53 -53.39
C PRO A 127 18.49 8.33 -52.42
N SER A 128 17.25 8.45 -52.90
CA SER A 128 16.05 8.21 -52.07
C SER A 128 15.95 6.75 -51.64
N TYR A 129 16.22 5.80 -52.54
CA TYR A 129 16.24 4.36 -52.19
C TYR A 129 17.43 4.00 -51.28
N GLU A 130 18.60 4.61 -51.48
CA GLU A 130 19.75 4.44 -50.58
C GLU A 130 19.45 4.92 -49.16
N LYS A 131 18.79 6.08 -49.03
CA LYS A 131 18.34 6.62 -47.74
C LYS A 131 17.37 5.67 -47.03
N ILE A 132 16.35 5.16 -47.73
CA ILE A 132 15.38 4.21 -47.17
C ILE A 132 16.08 2.92 -46.71
N THR A 133 17.07 2.44 -47.47
CA THR A 133 17.86 1.25 -47.12
C THR A 133 18.63 1.46 -45.82
N LEU A 134 19.31 2.60 -45.67
CA LEU A 134 20.04 2.96 -44.45
C LEU A 134 19.10 3.08 -43.24
N GLU A 135 17.93 3.70 -43.40
CA GLU A 135 16.91 3.81 -42.34
C GLU A 135 16.40 2.42 -41.88
N LEU A 136 16.18 1.49 -42.82
CA LEU A 136 15.76 0.13 -42.51
C LEU A 136 16.85 -0.71 -41.83
N GLU A 137 18.10 -0.61 -42.29
CA GLU A 137 19.24 -1.29 -41.66
C GLU A 137 19.48 -0.77 -40.23
N GLN A 138 19.33 0.54 -40.00
CA GLN A 138 19.39 1.12 -38.67
C GLN A 138 18.21 0.69 -37.78
N THR A 139 17.01 0.56 -38.35
CA THR A 139 15.83 0.05 -37.64
C THR A 139 16.02 -1.41 -37.21
N LEU A 140 16.60 -2.25 -38.07
CA LEU A 140 16.96 -3.64 -37.73
C LEU A 140 17.95 -3.71 -36.56
N ALA A 141 19.00 -2.87 -36.56
CA ALA A 141 19.97 -2.82 -35.47
C ALA A 141 19.34 -2.33 -34.15
N ASN A 142 18.50 -1.30 -34.21
CA ASN A 142 17.81 -0.77 -33.03
C ASN A 142 16.79 -1.75 -32.45
N LEU A 143 16.19 -2.60 -33.29
CA LEU A 143 15.25 -3.64 -32.88
C LEU A 143 15.93 -4.66 -31.95
N ASP A 144 17.14 -5.10 -32.29
CA ASP A 144 17.91 -6.05 -31.47
C ASP A 144 18.18 -5.48 -30.06
N VAL A 145 18.64 -4.24 -29.99
CA VAL A 145 18.88 -3.52 -28.72
C VAL A 145 17.58 -3.35 -27.91
N GLY A 146 16.45 -3.09 -28.58
CA GLY A 146 15.14 -2.97 -27.95
C GLY A 146 14.70 -4.27 -27.26
N TYR A 147 14.86 -5.41 -27.92
CA TYR A 147 14.52 -6.72 -27.35
C TYR A 147 15.47 -7.15 -26.23
N GLU A 148 16.75 -6.80 -26.29
CA GLU A 148 17.70 -7.03 -25.19
C GLU A 148 17.28 -6.26 -23.93
N LYS A 149 16.92 -4.97 -24.08
CA LYS A 149 16.39 -4.15 -22.98
C LYS A 149 15.11 -4.75 -22.38
N LEU A 150 14.19 -5.22 -23.22
CA LEU A 150 12.95 -5.87 -22.77
C LEU A 150 13.22 -7.18 -22.02
N THR A 151 14.17 -7.97 -22.50
CA THR A 151 14.58 -9.21 -21.82
C THR A 151 15.22 -8.90 -20.46
N ALA A 152 16.05 -7.86 -20.39
CA ALA A 152 16.69 -7.41 -19.16
C ALA A 152 15.69 -6.92 -18.10
N THR A 153 14.62 -6.22 -18.50
CA THR A 153 13.58 -5.78 -17.54
C THR A 153 12.81 -6.96 -16.96
N MET A 154 12.56 -8.02 -17.73
CA MET A 154 11.94 -9.25 -17.24
C MET A 154 12.84 -10.02 -16.28
N TYR A 155 14.15 -10.12 -16.56
CA TYR A 155 15.12 -10.69 -15.61
C TYR A 155 15.13 -9.89 -14.30
N LYS A 156 15.14 -8.56 -14.38
CA LYS A 156 15.11 -7.69 -13.21
C LYS A 156 13.84 -7.90 -12.38
N GLN A 157 12.69 -8.12 -13.02
CA GLN A 157 11.44 -8.47 -12.33
C GLN A 157 11.55 -9.84 -11.64
N GLY A 158 12.15 -10.84 -12.30
CA GLY A 158 12.40 -12.14 -11.70
C GLY A 158 13.25 -12.11 -10.43
N GLU A 159 14.34 -11.36 -10.48
CA GLU A 159 15.22 -11.11 -9.34
C GLU A 159 14.48 -10.43 -8.18
N GLN A 160 13.56 -9.50 -8.47
CA GLN A 160 12.71 -8.91 -7.44
C GLN A 160 11.81 -9.96 -6.80
N TRP A 161 11.19 -10.84 -7.57
CA TRP A 161 10.39 -11.94 -7.05
C TRP A 161 11.20 -12.89 -6.16
N HIS A 162 12.41 -13.31 -6.56
CA HIS A 162 13.28 -14.15 -5.72
C HIS A 162 13.58 -13.50 -4.37
N ARG A 163 13.93 -12.20 -4.37
CA ARG A 163 14.20 -11.43 -3.13
C ARG A 163 12.99 -11.37 -2.21
N GLU A 164 11.79 -11.14 -2.76
CA GLU A 164 10.56 -11.08 -1.96
C GLU A 164 10.22 -12.44 -1.33
N ILE A 165 10.45 -13.54 -2.07
CA ILE A 165 10.33 -14.89 -1.53
C ILE A 165 11.32 -15.11 -0.37
N ASP A 166 12.57 -14.69 -0.52
CA ASP A 166 13.59 -14.82 0.54
C ASP A 166 13.23 -14.00 1.78
N ILE A 167 12.69 -12.79 1.61
CA ILE A 167 12.21 -11.95 2.72
C ILE A 167 11.11 -12.67 3.50
N ILE A 168 10.14 -13.29 2.81
CA ILE A 168 9.06 -14.06 3.45
C ILE A 168 9.60 -15.27 4.20
N ILE A 169 10.47 -16.06 3.59
CA ILE A 169 11.09 -17.23 4.23
C ILE A 169 11.82 -16.79 5.50
N ASN A 170 12.61 -15.72 5.42
CA ASN A 170 13.38 -15.21 6.55
C ASN A 170 12.47 -14.66 7.66
N LYS A 171 11.37 -13.98 7.30
CA LYS A 171 10.36 -13.54 8.27
C LYS A 171 9.74 -14.74 9.00
N MET A 172 9.28 -15.74 8.27
CA MET A 172 8.71 -16.94 8.87
C MET A 172 9.74 -17.73 9.72
N LYS A 173 11.01 -17.79 9.30
CA LYS A 173 12.10 -18.38 10.12
C LYS A 173 12.32 -17.60 11.42
N THR A 174 12.21 -16.28 11.37
CA THR A 174 12.33 -15.41 12.55
C THR A 174 11.15 -15.64 13.50
N GLU A 175 9.92 -15.74 12.98
CA GLU A 175 8.73 -16.08 13.78
C GLU A 175 8.90 -17.43 14.49
N ILE A 176 9.38 -18.46 13.77
CA ILE A 176 9.68 -19.77 14.35
C ILE A 176 10.77 -19.69 15.45
N SER A 177 11.82 -18.88 15.22
CA SER A 177 12.87 -18.65 16.22
C SER A 177 12.35 -17.99 17.49
N GLU A 178 11.43 -17.03 17.38
CA GLU A 178 10.82 -16.38 18.55
C GLU A 178 9.90 -17.35 19.31
N ILE A 179 9.10 -18.17 18.61
CA ILE A 179 8.29 -19.22 19.26
C ILE A 179 9.20 -20.22 19.99
N LYS A 180 10.31 -20.63 19.37
CA LYS A 180 11.32 -21.51 19.99
C LYS A 180 11.87 -20.91 21.28
N LYS A 181 12.21 -19.62 21.29
CA LYS A 181 12.67 -18.90 22.51
C LYS A 181 11.60 -18.90 23.61
N GLN A 182 10.35 -18.63 23.25
CA GLN A 182 9.23 -18.64 24.20
C GLN A 182 9.02 -20.03 24.82
N HIS A 183 9.01 -21.09 24.00
CA HIS A 183 8.88 -22.47 24.46
C HIS A 183 10.01 -22.88 25.41
N ARG A 184 11.26 -22.54 25.06
CA ARG A 184 12.42 -22.79 25.94
C ARG A 184 12.29 -22.03 27.26
N ALA A 185 11.85 -20.77 27.23
CA ALA A 185 11.68 -19.95 28.44
C ALA A 185 10.60 -20.51 29.38
N ILE A 186 9.49 -20.99 28.84
CA ILE A 186 8.40 -21.61 29.63
C ILE A 186 8.90 -22.88 30.32
N LEU A 187 9.51 -23.80 29.57
CA LEU A 187 10.05 -25.05 30.11
C LEU A 187 11.14 -24.79 31.15
N GLN A 188 12.05 -23.84 30.89
CA GLN A 188 13.12 -23.48 31.83
C GLN A 188 12.57 -22.86 33.12
N LYS A 189 11.56 -22.00 33.02
CA LYS A 189 10.89 -21.40 34.19
C LYS A 189 10.26 -22.46 35.07
N HIS A 190 9.52 -23.41 34.48
CA HIS A 190 8.93 -24.52 35.22
C HIS A 190 9.99 -25.43 35.83
N LEU A 191 11.05 -25.78 35.09
CA LEU A 191 12.15 -26.58 35.61
C LEU A 191 12.83 -25.91 36.81
N ASN A 192 13.05 -24.60 36.76
CA ASN A 192 13.64 -23.86 37.88
C ASN A 192 12.72 -23.85 39.12
N GLN A 193 11.41 -23.70 38.94
CA GLN A 193 10.43 -23.79 40.03
C GLN A 193 10.43 -25.18 40.67
N ILE A 194 10.45 -26.24 39.87
CA ILE A 194 10.55 -27.63 40.35
C ILE A 194 11.85 -27.84 41.13
N LYS A 195 12.99 -27.36 40.62
CA LYS A 195 14.29 -27.45 41.31
C LYS A 195 14.30 -26.71 42.65
N GLN A 196 13.63 -25.56 42.74
CA GLN A 196 13.46 -24.83 44.01
C GLN A 196 12.61 -25.62 45.01
N LEU A 197 11.49 -26.20 44.57
CA LEU A 197 10.65 -27.04 45.42
C LEU A 197 11.38 -28.31 45.88
N GLN A 198 12.16 -28.97 45.01
CA GLN A 198 13.02 -30.09 45.38
C GLN A 198 14.02 -29.70 46.47
N SER A 199 14.63 -28.51 46.37
CA SER A 199 15.54 -28.00 47.41
C SER A 199 14.81 -27.77 48.73
N ALA A 200 13.60 -27.20 48.70
CA ALA A 200 12.78 -26.98 49.89
C ALA A 200 12.33 -28.29 50.56
N ILE A 201 11.99 -29.31 49.77
CA ILE A 201 11.67 -30.66 50.25
C ILE A 201 12.90 -31.29 50.91
N LYS A 202 14.07 -31.21 50.27
CA LYS A 202 15.34 -31.71 50.85
C LYS A 202 15.68 -31.03 52.18
N GLN A 203 15.54 -29.71 52.28
CA GLN A 203 15.75 -28.97 53.53
C GLN A 203 14.73 -29.35 54.61
N SER A 204 13.46 -29.52 54.25
CA SER A 204 12.41 -29.94 55.19
C SER A 204 12.64 -31.35 55.71
N LEU A 205 13.08 -32.28 54.85
CA LEU A 205 13.48 -33.64 55.25
C LEU A 205 14.66 -33.61 56.23
N LEU A 206 15.67 -32.77 56.00
CA LEU A 206 16.78 -32.60 56.94
C LEU A 206 16.29 -32.07 58.30
N ALA A 207 15.47 -31.02 58.32
CA ALA A 207 14.92 -30.46 59.55
C ALA A 207 14.06 -31.49 60.33
N ILE A 208 13.22 -32.24 59.61
CA ILE A 208 12.38 -33.30 60.20
C ILE A 208 13.24 -34.40 60.83
N ARG A 209 14.30 -34.86 60.14
CA ARG A 209 15.24 -35.88 60.68
C ARG A 209 15.96 -35.40 61.93
N GLU A 210 16.24 -34.10 62.07
CA GLU A 210 16.83 -33.54 63.29
C GLU A 210 15.82 -33.47 64.45
N ILE A 211 14.56 -33.10 64.18
CA ILE A 211 13.47 -33.16 65.18
C ILE A 211 13.17 -34.62 65.57
N GLU A 212 13.29 -35.57 64.63
CA GLU A 212 13.11 -36.99 64.90
C GLU A 212 14.18 -37.53 65.86
N LYS A 213 15.42 -37.05 65.76
CA LYS A 213 16.50 -37.38 66.71
C LYS A 213 16.43 -36.60 68.01
N SER A 214 15.68 -35.50 68.07
CA SER A 214 15.55 -34.65 69.26
C SER A 214 14.70 -35.30 70.36
N THR A 215 15.15 -35.12 71.60
CA THR A 215 14.45 -35.51 72.83
C THR A 215 13.87 -34.32 73.59
N GLU A 216 13.94 -33.12 73.00
CA GLU A 216 13.26 -31.93 73.47
C GLU A 216 11.77 -31.98 73.11
N VAL A 217 10.95 -31.84 74.14
CA VAL A 217 9.49 -31.93 74.01
C VAL A 217 8.92 -30.71 73.28
N SER A 218 9.40 -29.51 73.60
CA SER A 218 8.89 -28.25 73.01
C SER A 218 9.04 -28.22 71.49
N SER A 219 10.24 -28.50 70.96
CA SER A 219 10.50 -28.49 69.51
C SER A 219 9.73 -29.57 68.75
N THR A 220 9.43 -30.71 69.39
CA THR A 220 8.60 -31.77 68.80
C THR A 220 7.11 -31.38 68.77
N ILE A 221 6.60 -30.73 69.83
CA ILE A 221 5.18 -30.31 69.92
C ILE A 221 4.90 -29.12 69.00
N GLU A 222 5.85 -28.18 68.89
CA GLU A 222 5.79 -27.01 67.99
C GLU A 222 5.90 -27.38 66.50
N TYR A 223 6.30 -28.61 66.17
CA TYR A 223 6.38 -29.07 64.78
C TYR A 223 5.04 -28.89 64.04
N SER A 224 5.10 -28.21 62.90
CA SER A 224 3.99 -28.05 61.97
C SER A 224 4.30 -28.77 60.67
N SER A 225 3.36 -29.61 60.22
CA SER A 225 3.53 -30.38 58.99
C SER A 225 3.43 -29.48 57.77
N ARG A 226 4.37 -29.65 56.83
CA ARG A 226 4.36 -28.98 55.51
C ARG A 226 3.90 -29.90 54.39
N ILE A 227 3.35 -31.09 54.67
CA ILE A 227 2.90 -32.02 53.63
C ILE A 227 1.80 -31.44 52.76
N SER A 228 0.88 -30.68 53.34
CA SER A 228 -0.18 -29.98 52.59
C SER A 228 0.36 -28.92 51.62
N GLU A 229 1.57 -28.42 51.86
CA GLU A 229 2.28 -27.49 50.98
C GLU A 229 2.88 -28.23 49.78
N PHE A 230 3.56 -29.36 50.01
CA PHE A 230 4.27 -30.12 48.96
C PHE A 230 3.41 -31.13 48.22
N SER A 231 2.23 -31.47 48.73
CA SER A 231 1.26 -32.36 48.06
C SER A 231 0.52 -31.67 46.91
N LYS A 232 0.65 -30.35 46.77
CA LYS A 232 0.15 -29.59 45.62
C LYS A 232 1.14 -29.71 44.46
N ILE A 233 1.03 -30.81 43.72
CA ILE A 233 1.89 -31.07 42.55
C ILE A 233 1.66 -29.98 41.50
N PRO A 234 2.71 -29.29 41.02
CA PRO A 234 2.58 -28.31 39.95
C PRO A 234 2.04 -28.95 38.67
N PRO A 235 1.24 -28.24 37.86
CA PRO A 235 0.65 -28.80 36.65
C PRO A 235 1.74 -29.23 35.67
N LYS A 236 1.55 -30.41 35.05
CA LYS A 236 2.48 -30.93 34.05
C LYS A 236 2.39 -30.06 32.80
N VAL A 237 3.52 -29.50 32.39
CA VAL A 237 3.61 -28.64 31.19
C VAL A 237 4.10 -29.49 30.03
N GLN A 238 3.30 -29.54 28.98
CA GLN A 238 3.69 -30.14 27.72
C GLN A 238 3.69 -29.10 26.60
N VAL A 239 4.79 -29.06 25.86
CA VAL A 239 4.96 -28.15 24.73
C VAL A 239 4.90 -28.92 23.42
N SER A 240 3.91 -28.60 22.61
CA SER A 240 3.76 -29.11 21.25
C SER A 240 4.51 -28.25 20.23
N LEU A 241 5.19 -28.88 19.28
CA LEU A 241 5.87 -28.18 18.20
C LEU A 241 4.86 -27.61 17.17
N PRO A 242 5.09 -26.41 16.62
CA PRO A 242 4.27 -25.88 15.55
C PRO A 242 4.43 -26.73 14.28
N THR A 243 3.44 -26.68 13.39
CA THR A 243 3.50 -27.38 12.10
C THR A 243 3.46 -26.36 10.97
N PHE A 244 4.35 -26.52 9.98
CA PHE A 244 4.31 -25.75 8.74
C PHE A 244 3.61 -26.57 7.66
N ILE A 245 2.49 -26.05 7.14
CA ILE A 245 1.74 -26.69 6.05
C ILE A 245 2.03 -25.90 4.76
N PRO A 246 2.87 -26.42 3.85
CA PRO A 246 3.16 -25.77 2.58
C PRO A 246 1.91 -25.80 1.68
N LYS A 247 1.66 -24.70 0.98
CA LYS A 247 0.60 -24.64 -0.04
C LYS A 247 1.14 -25.07 -1.41
N PRO A 248 0.34 -25.78 -2.22
CA PRO A 248 0.72 -26.13 -3.59
C PRO A 248 0.83 -24.87 -4.46
N ILE A 249 1.85 -24.83 -5.33
CA ILE A 249 2.12 -23.70 -6.22
C ILE A 249 1.32 -23.86 -7.52
N ASP A 250 0.40 -22.94 -7.78
CA ASP A 250 -0.38 -22.89 -9.01
C ASP A 250 0.34 -22.02 -10.06
N ARG A 251 0.88 -22.67 -11.10
CA ARG A 251 1.68 -22.04 -12.15
C ARG A 251 0.90 -21.03 -12.98
N GLU A 252 -0.38 -21.28 -13.26
CA GLU A 252 -1.17 -20.37 -14.08
C GLU A 252 -1.51 -19.08 -13.32
N LYS A 253 -1.85 -19.22 -12.03
CA LYS A 253 -2.00 -18.06 -11.15
C LYS A 253 -0.68 -17.30 -11.01
N LEU A 254 0.44 -18.00 -10.86
CA LEU A 254 1.76 -17.37 -10.79
C LEU A 254 2.07 -16.55 -12.06
N TYR A 255 1.81 -17.11 -13.25
CA TYR A 255 1.97 -16.40 -14.53
C TYR A 255 1.17 -15.09 -14.58
N SER A 256 -0.08 -15.11 -14.09
CA SER A 256 -0.95 -13.93 -14.07
C SER A 256 -0.47 -12.79 -13.16
N LEU A 257 0.41 -13.09 -12.20
CA LEU A 257 0.93 -12.13 -11.21
C LEU A 257 2.21 -11.41 -11.68
N PHE A 258 2.92 -11.92 -12.69
CA PHE A 258 4.16 -11.31 -13.18
C PHE A 258 3.93 -10.07 -14.05
N GLY A 259 2.90 -10.09 -14.90
CA GLY A 259 2.62 -9.06 -15.89
C GLY A 259 1.99 -9.63 -17.16
N HIS A 260 1.85 -8.81 -18.19
CA HIS A 260 1.45 -9.26 -19.52
C HIS A 260 2.32 -8.60 -20.60
N ILE A 261 2.52 -9.34 -21.69
CA ILE A 261 3.19 -8.86 -22.90
C ILE A 261 2.08 -8.43 -23.87
N THR A 262 2.09 -7.18 -24.29
CA THR A 262 1.12 -6.67 -25.27
C THR A 262 1.80 -6.57 -26.63
N PRO A 263 1.44 -7.42 -27.62
CA PRO A 263 1.91 -7.26 -28.99
C PRO A 263 1.21 -6.06 -29.64
N LEU A 264 1.97 -5.16 -30.25
CA LEU A 264 1.44 -4.04 -31.03
C LEU A 264 1.42 -4.39 -32.53
N PRO A 265 0.43 -3.88 -33.30
CA PRO A 265 0.31 -4.19 -34.72
C PRO A 265 1.37 -3.50 -35.58
N THR A 266 1.73 -4.16 -36.69
CA THR A 266 2.56 -3.61 -37.78
C THR A 266 1.73 -2.64 -38.62
N ALA A 267 2.22 -1.41 -38.84
CA ALA A 267 1.55 -0.41 -39.67
C ALA A 267 2.36 -0.14 -40.94
N THR A 268 1.66 -0.02 -42.07
CA THR A 268 2.22 0.39 -43.37
C THR A 268 1.62 1.73 -43.76
N GLU A 269 2.46 2.76 -43.88
CA GLU A 269 2.07 4.09 -44.38
C GLU A 269 2.47 4.24 -45.85
N GLU A 270 1.53 4.68 -46.70
CA GLU A 270 1.81 5.10 -48.08
C GLU A 270 2.36 6.53 -48.08
N ASN A 271 3.56 6.72 -48.65
CA ASN A 271 4.19 8.04 -48.73
C ASN A 271 3.81 8.72 -50.05
N ASP A 272 3.13 9.86 -49.97
CA ASP A 272 3.07 10.86 -51.04
C ASP A 272 3.91 12.09 -50.64
N LEU A 273 4.73 12.59 -51.56
CA LEU A 273 5.75 13.61 -51.27
C LEU A 273 5.13 15.00 -51.08
N SER A 274 4.89 15.39 -49.82
CA SER A 274 4.71 16.81 -49.44
C SER A 274 5.57 17.18 -48.22
N LEU A 275 6.44 18.18 -48.41
CA LEU A 275 7.42 18.68 -47.44
C LEU A 275 6.77 19.49 -46.30
N SER A 276 6.97 19.08 -45.04
CA SER A 276 7.13 20.02 -43.91
C SER A 276 7.93 19.38 -42.76
N GLN A 277 8.97 20.09 -42.33
CA GLN A 277 9.84 19.72 -41.21
C GLN A 277 9.25 20.24 -39.90
N HIS A 278 9.12 19.38 -38.89
CA HIS A 278 8.99 19.81 -37.50
C HIS A 278 10.18 19.29 -36.67
N ASN A 279 11.01 20.22 -36.22
CA ASN A 279 12.12 20.00 -35.30
C ASN A 279 11.60 19.66 -33.89
N THR A 280 12.14 18.59 -33.30
CA THR A 280 11.99 18.24 -31.88
C THR A 280 13.31 18.54 -31.15
N SER A 281 13.46 19.74 -30.58
CA SER A 281 14.52 20.01 -29.59
C SER A 281 13.90 20.14 -28.19
N VAL A 282 14.41 19.35 -27.25
CA VAL A 282 14.05 19.40 -25.82
C VAL A 282 14.60 20.70 -25.22
N ARG A 283 13.73 21.54 -24.63
CA ARG A 283 14.05 22.84 -23.97
C ARG A 283 14.29 22.68 -22.46
N GLU A 284 15.51 22.72 -21.97
CA GLU A 284 15.77 22.62 -20.51
C GLU A 284 15.30 23.87 -19.74
N PRO A 285 14.94 23.76 -18.44
CA PRO A 285 14.58 24.92 -17.62
C PRO A 285 15.82 25.80 -17.38
N LEU A 286 15.62 27.12 -17.30
CA LEU A 286 16.71 28.07 -17.04
C LEU A 286 17.23 27.87 -15.61
N ASP A 287 18.56 27.92 -15.44
CA ASP A 287 19.21 27.86 -14.11
C ASP A 287 18.73 28.99 -13.17
N GLU A 288 18.41 30.16 -13.73
CA GLU A 288 17.80 31.28 -13.01
C GLU A 288 16.59 31.84 -13.77
N PRO A 289 15.36 31.72 -13.22
CA PRO A 289 14.16 32.38 -13.73
C PRO A 289 14.31 33.92 -13.72
N LYS A 290 13.76 34.59 -14.74
CA LYS A 290 13.80 36.06 -14.86
C LYS A 290 12.40 36.64 -14.95
N LEU A 291 12.13 37.68 -14.15
CA LEU A 291 10.92 38.49 -14.26
C LEU A 291 10.94 39.27 -15.60
N VAL A 292 9.97 38.98 -16.48
CA VAL A 292 9.88 39.60 -17.82
C VAL A 292 9.11 40.92 -17.80
N THR A 293 7.96 40.96 -17.13
CA THR A 293 7.08 42.15 -17.08
C THR A 293 6.13 42.07 -15.88
N THR A 294 5.65 43.22 -15.41
CA THR A 294 4.64 43.34 -14.35
C THR A 294 3.45 44.15 -14.86
N ILE A 295 2.24 43.58 -14.81
CA ILE A 295 1.01 44.21 -15.31
C ILE A 295 0.13 44.68 -14.15
N GLN A 296 -0.17 45.98 -14.09
CA GLN A 296 -1.08 46.56 -13.11
C GLN A 296 -2.54 46.43 -13.59
N THR A 297 -3.29 45.49 -13.01
CA THR A 297 -4.65 45.13 -13.46
C THR A 297 -5.78 45.95 -12.79
N GLY A 298 -5.43 46.78 -11.79
CA GLY A 298 -6.40 47.62 -11.09
C GLY A 298 -7.51 46.86 -10.35
N TYR A 299 -7.32 45.56 -10.09
CA TYR A 299 -8.14 44.81 -9.14
C TYR A 299 -7.54 44.94 -7.74
N GLU A 300 -8.36 45.12 -6.71
CA GLU A 300 -7.90 45.05 -5.31
C GLU A 300 -7.45 43.62 -4.94
N ASN A 301 -8.14 42.62 -5.48
CA ASN A 301 -7.84 41.20 -5.30
C ASN A 301 -8.01 40.47 -6.62
N LEU A 302 -6.88 40.11 -7.26
CA LEU A 302 -6.87 39.28 -8.47
C LEU A 302 -7.09 37.81 -8.10
N ARG A 303 -7.79 37.05 -8.95
CA ARG A 303 -8.16 35.67 -8.66
C ARG A 303 -7.73 34.67 -9.74
N CYS A 304 -7.80 35.04 -11.00
CA CYS A 304 -7.39 34.18 -12.10
C CYS A 304 -6.77 34.98 -13.24
N VAL A 305 -5.80 34.35 -13.91
CA VAL A 305 -5.22 34.77 -15.18
C VAL A 305 -5.30 33.60 -16.16
N THR A 306 -5.66 33.86 -17.42
CA THR A 306 -5.61 32.86 -18.49
C THR A 306 -5.11 33.51 -19.77
N CYS A 307 -4.32 32.78 -20.53
CA CYS A 307 -3.62 33.28 -21.70
C CYS A 307 -4.50 33.04 -22.93
N LEU A 308 -4.83 34.10 -23.68
CA LEU A 308 -5.52 33.96 -24.97
C LEU A 308 -4.50 33.63 -26.08
N ASN A 309 -3.36 34.32 -26.04
CA ASN A 309 -2.19 34.12 -26.89
C ASN A 309 -0.99 34.82 -26.25
N GLU A 310 0.15 34.81 -26.94
CA GLU A 310 1.45 35.35 -26.50
C GLU A 310 1.39 36.85 -26.18
N ASP A 311 0.40 37.57 -26.72
CA ASP A 311 0.26 39.02 -26.57
C ASP A 311 -0.90 39.44 -25.65
N ARG A 312 -1.81 38.53 -25.29
CA ARG A 312 -3.08 38.86 -24.62
C ARG A 312 -3.41 37.90 -23.49
N ILE A 313 -3.76 38.48 -22.34
CA ILE A 313 -4.21 37.75 -21.15
C ILE A 313 -5.59 38.22 -20.72
N TRP A 314 -6.41 37.30 -20.26
CA TRP A 314 -7.65 37.58 -19.54
C TRP A 314 -7.42 37.46 -18.05
N THR A 315 -8.05 38.35 -17.31
CA THR A 315 -7.90 38.47 -15.86
C THR A 315 -9.25 38.66 -15.21
N ASN A 316 -9.43 38.08 -14.02
CA ASN A 316 -10.60 38.33 -13.20
C ASN A 316 -10.21 38.62 -11.74
N GLY A 317 -11.09 39.31 -11.03
CA GLY A 317 -10.94 39.62 -9.61
C GLY A 317 -12.28 39.63 -8.90
N TRP A 318 -12.37 40.32 -7.76
CA TRP A 318 -13.58 40.38 -6.93
C TRP A 318 -14.66 41.35 -7.41
N THR A 319 -14.46 41.95 -8.59
CA THR A 319 -15.41 42.85 -9.24
C THR A 319 -16.22 42.11 -10.32
N ASN A 320 -17.30 42.73 -10.81
CA ASN A 320 -18.22 42.09 -11.75
C ASN A 320 -17.73 42.12 -13.21
N ASP A 321 -16.48 42.51 -13.45
CA ASP A 321 -15.90 42.67 -14.75
C ASP A 321 -14.69 41.74 -14.99
N ILE A 322 -14.63 41.18 -16.19
CA ILE A 322 -13.50 40.39 -16.68
C ILE A 322 -12.74 41.25 -17.68
N LYS A 323 -11.43 41.43 -17.48
CA LYS A 323 -10.59 42.36 -18.24
C LYS A 323 -9.54 41.64 -19.07
N CYS A 324 -9.39 42.04 -20.33
CA CYS A 324 -8.31 41.58 -21.21
C CYS A 324 -7.21 42.64 -21.27
N TYR A 325 -5.98 42.24 -21.02
CA TYR A 325 -4.79 43.09 -21.15
C TYR A 325 -3.91 42.59 -22.29
N ASN A 326 -3.12 43.48 -22.89
CA ASN A 326 -1.94 43.06 -23.62
C ASN A 326 -0.75 42.87 -22.65
N ILE A 327 0.31 42.19 -23.09
CA ILE A 327 1.53 41.97 -22.29
C ILE A 327 2.26 43.26 -21.88
N LYS A 328 1.95 44.39 -22.53
CA LYS A 328 2.45 45.74 -22.18
C LYS A 328 1.61 46.43 -21.10
N GLY A 329 0.58 45.76 -20.57
CA GLY A 329 -0.31 46.25 -19.52
C GLY A 329 -1.44 47.19 -19.98
N SER A 330 -1.66 47.36 -21.28
CA SER A 330 -2.81 48.13 -21.79
C SER A 330 -4.09 47.30 -21.74
N LEU A 331 -5.17 47.87 -21.19
CA LEU A 331 -6.51 47.26 -21.18
C LEU A 331 -7.11 47.29 -22.59
N LEU A 332 -7.45 46.11 -23.13
CA LEU A 332 -8.01 45.93 -24.47
C LEU A 332 -9.54 45.80 -24.47
N GLN A 333 -10.09 45.09 -23.48
CA GLN A 333 -11.52 44.76 -23.45
C GLN A 333 -11.99 44.50 -22.02
N THR A 334 -13.24 44.87 -21.73
CA THR A 334 -13.92 44.60 -20.45
C THR A 334 -15.28 43.94 -20.71
N ILE A 335 -15.56 42.83 -20.03
CA ILE A 335 -16.84 42.11 -20.10
C ILE A 335 -17.56 42.25 -18.76
N GLN A 336 -18.78 42.80 -18.78
CA GLN A 336 -19.62 42.95 -17.60
C GLN A 336 -20.47 41.69 -17.37
N THR A 337 -20.41 41.14 -16.16
CA THR A 337 -21.19 39.97 -15.76
C THR A 337 -22.47 40.39 -15.02
N LYS A 338 -23.57 39.63 -15.19
CA LYS A 338 -24.91 39.98 -14.68
C LYS A 338 -25.15 39.63 -13.20
N SER A 339 -24.16 39.10 -12.49
CA SER A 339 -24.26 38.69 -11.09
C SER A 339 -23.31 39.52 -10.23
N GLY A 340 -23.79 39.93 -9.03
CA GLY A 340 -23.01 40.70 -8.07
C GLY A 340 -21.76 39.96 -7.55
N HIS A 341 -21.01 40.64 -6.69
CA HIS A 341 -19.69 40.33 -6.13
C HIS A 341 -19.37 38.85 -5.80
N PHE A 342 -19.07 37.97 -6.77
CA PHE A 342 -18.83 36.56 -6.45
C PHE A 342 -17.88 35.78 -7.39
N ARG A 343 -17.32 34.70 -6.84
CA ARG A 343 -16.30 33.79 -7.39
C ARG A 343 -16.57 33.34 -8.84
N TYR A 344 -15.81 33.89 -9.79
CA TYR A 344 -15.68 33.37 -11.17
C TYR A 344 -14.29 32.76 -11.40
N ASP A 345 -14.24 31.71 -12.21
CA ASP A 345 -13.01 31.30 -12.90
C ASP A 345 -13.14 31.49 -14.40
N ILE A 346 -12.03 31.62 -15.11
CA ILE A 346 -11.98 31.90 -16.54
C ILE A 346 -11.09 30.92 -17.29
N ALA A 347 -11.52 30.54 -18.49
CA ALA A 347 -10.72 29.75 -19.43
C ALA A 347 -11.00 30.21 -20.87
N VAL A 348 -10.13 29.85 -21.81
CA VAL A 348 -10.29 30.15 -23.23
C VAL A 348 -10.46 28.85 -24.00
N ASP A 349 -11.46 28.79 -24.90
CA ASP A 349 -11.66 27.62 -25.75
C ASP A 349 -10.79 27.62 -27.02
N SER A 350 -10.79 26.51 -27.76
CA SER A 350 -10.00 26.34 -28.99
C SER A 350 -10.33 27.36 -30.09
N ASP A 351 -11.52 27.97 -30.03
CA ASP A 351 -11.95 29.01 -30.97
C ASP A 351 -11.58 30.42 -30.47
N GLY A 352 -10.89 30.54 -29.34
CA GLY A 352 -10.49 31.82 -28.72
C GLY A 352 -11.62 32.52 -27.95
N HIS A 353 -12.74 31.86 -27.66
CA HIS A 353 -13.83 32.45 -26.89
C HIS A 353 -13.61 32.28 -25.38
N LEU A 354 -13.97 33.31 -24.61
CA LEU A 354 -13.89 33.29 -23.16
C LEU A 354 -15.02 32.44 -22.54
N LEU A 355 -14.64 31.53 -21.67
CA LEU A 355 -15.52 30.77 -20.78
C LEU A 355 -15.36 31.30 -19.36
N TYR A 356 -16.47 31.38 -18.62
CA TYR A 356 -16.40 31.67 -17.20
C TYR A 356 -17.42 30.90 -16.37
N SER A 357 -17.00 30.48 -15.18
CA SER A 357 -17.84 29.81 -14.20
C SER A 357 -18.52 30.83 -13.30
N ASN A 358 -19.73 30.52 -12.83
CA ASN A 358 -20.43 31.32 -11.84
C ASN A 358 -20.85 30.43 -10.67
N CYS A 359 -20.05 30.52 -9.61
CA CYS A 359 -20.18 29.68 -8.43
C CYS A 359 -21.55 29.82 -7.74
N LEU A 360 -22.13 31.02 -7.68
CA LEU A 360 -23.40 31.23 -6.97
C LEU A 360 -24.62 30.73 -7.73
N THR A 361 -24.66 31.01 -9.03
CA THR A 361 -25.81 30.60 -9.86
C THR A 361 -25.69 29.14 -10.31
N GLY A 362 -24.55 28.50 -10.05
CA GLY A 362 -24.24 27.17 -10.54
C GLY A 362 -24.16 27.11 -12.07
N THR A 363 -23.72 28.19 -12.75
CA THR A 363 -23.73 28.24 -14.22
C THR A 363 -22.35 28.33 -14.84
N LEU A 364 -22.19 27.72 -16.01
CA LEU A 364 -21.04 27.91 -16.89
C LEU A 364 -21.49 28.70 -18.11
N ASN A 365 -20.72 29.73 -18.48
CA ASN A 365 -21.09 30.68 -19.51
C ASN A 365 -19.98 30.81 -20.55
N ARG A 366 -20.35 31.02 -21.82
CA ARG A 366 -19.46 31.33 -22.94
C ARG A 366 -19.76 32.71 -23.47
N VAL A 367 -18.72 33.50 -23.72
CA VAL A 367 -18.84 34.84 -24.28
C VAL A 367 -18.53 34.77 -25.77
N LYS A 368 -19.50 35.16 -26.60
CA LYS A 368 -19.32 35.26 -28.06
C LYS A 368 -19.75 36.65 -28.51
N ASN A 369 -18.87 37.36 -29.20
CA ASN A 369 -19.10 38.73 -29.69
C ASN A 369 -19.59 39.70 -28.60
N GLY A 370 -19.03 39.61 -27.39
CA GLY A 370 -19.43 40.43 -26.24
C GLY A 370 -20.76 40.05 -25.58
N GLN A 371 -21.47 39.04 -26.10
CA GLN A 371 -22.69 38.52 -25.49
C GLN A 371 -22.43 37.23 -24.71
N THR A 372 -22.93 37.18 -23.48
CA THR A 372 -22.86 35.99 -22.62
C THR A 372 -24.00 35.01 -22.95
N LYS A 373 -23.63 33.78 -23.32
CA LYS A 373 -24.56 32.64 -23.46
C LYS A 373 -24.29 31.60 -22.37
N LYS A 374 -25.35 31.16 -21.69
CA LYS A 374 -25.27 30.07 -20.70
C LYS A 374 -25.08 28.73 -21.42
N LEU A 375 -24.07 27.97 -21.02
CA LEU A 375 -23.77 26.63 -21.52
C LEU A 375 -24.39 25.54 -20.64
N ILE A 376 -24.16 25.62 -19.32
CA ILE A 376 -24.52 24.57 -18.36
C ILE A 376 -25.14 25.22 -17.12
N LYS A 377 -26.18 24.59 -16.55
CA LYS A 377 -26.75 24.94 -15.24
C LYS A 377 -26.71 23.70 -14.34
N LEU A 378 -26.02 23.82 -13.22
CA LEU A 378 -25.77 22.79 -12.24
C LEU A 378 -26.83 22.88 -11.13
N GLN A 379 -27.14 21.73 -10.52
CA GLN A 379 -28.08 21.60 -9.40
C GLN A 379 -27.38 20.78 -8.31
N GLY A 380 -27.36 21.25 -7.07
CA GLY A 380 -26.66 20.59 -5.96
C GLY A 380 -25.13 20.76 -5.96
N TRP A 381 -24.57 21.43 -6.97
CA TRP A 381 -23.14 21.59 -7.20
C TRP A 381 -22.79 22.98 -7.71
N ARG A 382 -21.66 23.51 -7.25
CA ARG A 382 -21.12 24.80 -7.64
C ARG A 382 -19.82 24.63 -8.43
N PRO A 383 -19.67 25.33 -9.57
CA PRO A 383 -18.45 25.25 -10.35
C PRO A 383 -17.34 26.10 -9.71
N GLY A 384 -16.13 25.56 -9.72
CA GLY A 384 -14.89 26.19 -9.29
C GLY A 384 -14.05 26.60 -10.50
N GLN A 385 -12.92 25.92 -10.69
CA GLN A 385 -11.91 26.17 -11.72
C GLN A 385 -12.26 25.47 -13.04
N LEU A 386 -11.90 26.11 -14.14
CA LEU A 386 -12.09 25.70 -15.53
C LEU A 386 -10.74 25.42 -16.18
N CYS A 387 -10.68 24.38 -16.99
CA CYS A 387 -9.56 24.09 -17.88
C CYS A 387 -10.11 23.56 -19.20
N VAL A 388 -9.66 24.10 -20.32
CA VAL A 388 -9.97 23.55 -21.63
C VAL A 388 -8.86 22.59 -22.02
N THR A 389 -9.26 21.35 -22.31
CA THR A 389 -8.36 20.27 -22.72
C THR A 389 -7.85 20.45 -24.14
N SER A 390 -6.77 19.76 -24.47
CA SER A 390 -6.21 19.69 -25.83
C SER A 390 -7.20 19.19 -26.89
N THR A 391 -8.22 18.40 -26.49
CA THR A 391 -9.29 17.90 -27.37
C THR A 391 -10.49 18.83 -27.47
N GLY A 392 -10.46 20.00 -26.80
CA GLY A 392 -11.57 20.97 -26.78
C GLY A 392 -12.68 20.66 -25.77
N ASP A 393 -12.54 19.62 -24.94
CA ASP A 393 -13.44 19.35 -23.82
C ASP A 393 -13.17 20.31 -22.64
N LEU A 394 -14.20 20.63 -21.86
CA LEU A 394 -14.12 21.53 -20.69
C LEU A 394 -14.05 20.72 -19.40
N LEU A 395 -12.93 20.80 -18.68
CA LEU A 395 -12.77 20.29 -17.33
C LEU A 395 -13.20 21.34 -16.31
N VAL A 396 -13.96 20.91 -15.30
CA VAL A 396 -14.54 21.79 -14.28
C VAL A 396 -14.35 21.15 -12.91
N THR A 397 -13.63 21.81 -12.00
CA THR A 397 -13.70 21.44 -10.58
C THR A 397 -15.03 21.90 -10.00
N MET A 398 -15.66 21.07 -9.19
CA MET A 398 -16.97 21.34 -8.58
C MET A 398 -16.94 20.97 -7.12
N PHE A 399 -17.71 21.70 -6.32
CA PHE A 399 -17.98 21.35 -4.92
C PHE A 399 -19.47 21.34 -4.66
N SER A 400 -19.92 20.49 -3.73
CA SER A 400 -21.33 20.35 -3.39
C SER A 400 -21.85 21.59 -2.66
N ASP A 401 -23.16 21.85 -2.73
CA ASP A 401 -23.77 23.02 -2.09
C ASP A 401 -23.61 23.06 -0.56
N ASP A 402 -23.48 21.89 0.08
CA ASP A 402 -23.19 21.72 1.51
C ASP A 402 -21.68 21.85 1.83
N ASN A 403 -20.85 22.05 0.80
CA ASN A 403 -19.39 22.13 0.86
C ASN A 403 -18.71 20.87 1.42
N THR A 404 -19.33 19.70 1.39
CA THR A 404 -18.74 18.45 1.94
C THR A 404 -18.01 17.61 0.91
N GLN A 405 -18.23 17.84 -0.39
CA GLN A 405 -17.66 17.03 -1.46
C GLN A 405 -17.03 17.90 -2.55
N SER A 406 -16.07 17.33 -3.26
CA SER A 406 -15.47 17.94 -4.44
C SER A 406 -15.21 16.91 -5.52
N LYS A 407 -15.38 17.29 -6.78
CA LYS A 407 -15.16 16.44 -7.95
C LYS A 407 -14.64 17.25 -9.14
N VAL A 408 -14.12 16.56 -10.13
CA VAL A 408 -13.79 17.10 -11.45
C VAL A 408 -14.73 16.49 -12.47
N VAL A 409 -15.30 17.31 -13.34
CA VAL A 409 -16.21 16.86 -14.38
C VAL A 409 -15.69 17.33 -15.75
N ARG A 410 -15.60 16.40 -16.70
CA ARG A 410 -15.26 16.69 -18.11
C ARG A 410 -16.55 16.81 -18.91
N TYR A 411 -16.71 17.93 -19.60
CA TYR A 411 -17.84 18.22 -20.49
C TYR A 411 -17.39 18.30 -21.94
N SER A 412 -18.25 17.83 -22.84
CA SER A 412 -18.13 18.10 -24.28
C SER A 412 -19.36 18.89 -24.71
N GLY A 413 -19.17 20.17 -24.99
CA GLY A 413 -20.27 21.12 -25.11
C GLY A 413 -21.05 21.21 -23.79
N SER A 414 -22.32 20.84 -23.79
CA SER A 414 -23.19 20.80 -22.61
C SER A 414 -23.34 19.41 -21.97
N SER A 415 -22.71 18.38 -22.54
CA SER A 415 -22.88 16.99 -22.11
C SER A 415 -21.75 16.55 -21.20
N GLU A 416 -22.08 15.99 -20.03
CA GLU A 416 -21.10 15.38 -19.12
C GLU A 416 -20.55 14.10 -19.74
N LYS A 417 -19.22 14.03 -19.95
CA LYS A 417 -18.52 12.86 -20.47
C LYS A 417 -17.97 11.97 -19.36
N GLN A 418 -17.51 12.59 -18.27
CA GLN A 418 -16.75 11.90 -17.24
C GLN A 418 -16.83 12.68 -15.94
N THR A 419 -17.08 11.96 -14.84
CA THR A 419 -16.94 12.47 -13.48
C THR A 419 -15.78 11.75 -12.80
N ILE A 420 -14.87 12.53 -12.22
CA ILE A 420 -13.68 12.10 -11.52
C ILE A 420 -13.83 12.62 -10.09
N GLN A 421 -14.10 11.73 -9.16
CA GLN A 421 -14.37 12.10 -7.77
C GLN A 421 -13.67 11.17 -6.79
N PHE A 422 -13.61 9.89 -7.13
CA PHE A 422 -13.03 8.85 -6.30
C PHE A 422 -11.92 8.14 -7.07
N ASP A 423 -10.92 7.64 -6.35
CA ASP A 423 -9.93 6.74 -6.92
C ASP A 423 -10.51 5.33 -7.11
N ASP A 424 -9.68 4.41 -7.62
CA ASP A 424 -10.08 3.01 -7.88
C ASP A 424 -10.48 2.25 -6.58
N GLU A 425 -10.14 2.78 -5.40
CA GLU A 425 -10.49 2.23 -4.07
C GLU A 425 -11.76 2.88 -3.48
N GLY A 426 -12.33 3.88 -4.15
CA GLY A 426 -13.51 4.60 -3.69
C GLY A 426 -13.21 5.73 -2.70
N LYS A 427 -11.95 6.10 -2.47
CA LYS A 427 -11.57 7.24 -1.63
C LYS A 427 -11.66 8.55 -2.43
N PRO A 428 -12.12 9.65 -1.82
CA PRO A 428 -12.24 10.93 -2.53
C PRO A 428 -10.86 11.42 -2.99
N LEU A 429 -10.76 11.75 -4.28
CA LEU A 429 -9.54 12.27 -4.88
C LEU A 429 -9.18 13.65 -4.34
N TYR A 430 -10.19 14.44 -4.00
CA TYR A 430 -10.07 15.84 -3.60
C TYR A 430 -10.74 16.10 -2.25
N SER A 431 -10.23 17.09 -1.52
CA SER A 431 -10.74 17.50 -0.21
C SER A 431 -12.18 18.03 -0.28
N GLY A 432 -13.03 17.60 0.63
CA GLY A 432 -14.43 18.03 0.74
C GLY A 432 -14.58 19.41 1.37
N ASN A 433 -14.46 20.48 0.58
CA ASN A 433 -14.66 21.86 1.03
C ASN A 433 -14.98 22.79 -0.15
N SER A 434 -15.39 24.01 0.18
CA SER A 434 -15.71 25.08 -0.79
C SER A 434 -14.48 25.81 -1.34
N TYR A 435 -13.27 25.40 -0.98
CA TYR A 435 -12.06 26.07 -1.42
C TYR A 435 -11.74 25.69 -2.87
N THR A 436 -11.19 26.65 -3.61
CA THR A 436 -10.94 26.48 -5.04
C THR A 436 -9.83 25.45 -5.23
N LYS A 437 -10.09 24.49 -6.12
CA LYS A 437 -9.12 23.48 -6.55
C LYS A 437 -8.69 23.86 -7.95
N TYR A 438 -7.41 24.20 -8.10
CA TYR A 438 -6.87 24.62 -9.39
C TYR A 438 -6.65 23.40 -10.26
N ILE A 439 -6.95 23.48 -11.55
CA ILE A 439 -6.93 22.34 -12.47
C ILE A 439 -6.24 22.71 -13.77
N THR A 440 -5.45 21.78 -14.30
CA THR A 440 -4.86 21.84 -15.65
C THR A 440 -4.78 20.43 -16.26
N GLU A 441 -4.58 20.35 -17.57
CA GLU A 441 -4.29 19.10 -18.30
C GLU A 441 -2.89 19.19 -18.91
N ASN A 442 -2.02 18.21 -18.65
CA ASN A 442 -0.69 18.15 -19.29
C ASN A 442 -0.77 17.48 -20.69
N ARG A 443 0.31 17.55 -21.50
CA ARG A 443 0.30 16.95 -22.85
C ARG A 443 0.26 15.42 -22.87
N ASN A 444 0.47 14.77 -21.73
CA ASN A 444 0.25 13.34 -21.54
C ASN A 444 -1.23 13.01 -21.22
N HIS A 445 -2.13 13.98 -21.40
CA HIS A 445 -3.57 13.91 -21.09
C HIS A 445 -3.88 13.57 -19.62
N ALA A 446 -2.92 13.83 -18.72
CA ALA A 446 -3.13 13.71 -17.28
C ALA A 446 -3.76 15.00 -16.75
N ILE A 447 -4.73 14.84 -15.87
CA ILE A 447 -5.43 15.94 -15.22
C ILE A 447 -4.75 16.17 -13.88
N CYS A 448 -4.22 17.38 -13.69
CA CYS A 448 -3.48 17.77 -12.51
C CYS A 448 -4.32 18.76 -11.70
N VAL A 449 -4.54 18.46 -10.42
CA VAL A 449 -5.39 19.26 -9.54
C VAL A 449 -4.62 19.67 -8.29
N ALA A 450 -4.40 20.97 -8.10
CA ALA A 450 -3.84 21.53 -6.88
C ALA A 450 -4.94 21.74 -5.84
N ASP A 451 -4.82 21.03 -4.72
CA ASP A 451 -5.79 21.03 -3.62
C ASP A 451 -5.18 21.59 -2.35
N TYR A 452 -5.53 22.85 -2.07
CA TYR A 452 -5.03 23.64 -0.95
C TYR A 452 -5.23 22.97 0.41
N TRP A 453 -6.44 22.45 0.68
CA TRP A 453 -6.74 21.85 1.99
C TRP A 453 -6.19 20.45 2.13
N ALA A 454 -6.15 19.68 1.04
CA ALA A 454 -5.44 18.40 1.04
C ALA A 454 -3.91 18.57 1.20
N GLY A 455 -3.38 19.78 0.96
CA GLY A 455 -1.94 20.02 0.93
C GLY A 455 -1.26 19.17 -0.14
N ALA A 456 -1.90 19.00 -1.29
CA ALA A 456 -1.43 18.07 -2.31
C ALA A 456 -1.79 18.50 -3.74
N VAL A 457 -0.90 18.22 -4.68
CA VAL A 457 -1.23 18.14 -6.11
C VAL A 457 -1.61 16.70 -6.43
N VAL A 458 -2.82 16.50 -6.92
CA VAL A 458 -3.41 15.20 -7.26
C VAL A 458 -3.40 15.05 -8.77
N VAL A 459 -2.72 14.02 -9.28
CA VAL A 459 -2.62 13.78 -10.72
C VAL A 459 -3.31 12.48 -11.09
N VAL A 460 -4.27 12.57 -12.00
CA VAL A 460 -5.02 11.43 -12.54
C VAL A 460 -4.75 11.30 -14.04
N ASN A 461 -4.87 10.09 -14.60
CA ASN A 461 -4.78 9.91 -16.05
C ASN A 461 -6.05 10.42 -16.77
N GLN A 462 -6.06 10.39 -18.11
CA GLN A 462 -7.21 10.81 -18.91
C GLN A 462 -8.50 10.07 -18.54
N GLY A 463 -8.40 8.82 -18.07
CA GLY A 463 -9.50 7.99 -17.59
C GLY A 463 -9.97 8.29 -16.16
N GLY A 464 -9.33 9.23 -15.46
CA GLY A 464 -9.70 9.63 -14.09
C GLY A 464 -9.10 8.78 -12.99
N ARG A 465 -8.21 7.83 -13.32
CA ARG A 465 -7.52 7.00 -12.32
C ARG A 465 -6.33 7.72 -11.72
N LEU A 466 -6.18 7.65 -10.41
CA LEU A 466 -5.06 8.24 -9.68
C LEU A 466 -3.73 7.70 -10.19
N ARG A 467 -2.81 8.58 -10.57
CA ARG A 467 -1.42 8.24 -10.90
C ARG A 467 -0.54 8.38 -9.68
N TRP A 468 -0.59 9.55 -9.02
CA TRP A 468 0.24 9.89 -7.87
C TRP A 468 -0.24 11.20 -7.22
N ARG A 469 0.28 11.49 -6.02
CA ARG A 469 0.08 12.74 -5.28
C ARG A 469 1.43 13.35 -4.94
N TYR A 470 1.52 14.67 -4.95
CA TYR A 470 2.70 15.42 -4.53
C TYR A 470 2.34 16.33 -3.35
N THR A 471 3.02 16.19 -2.22
CA THR A 471 2.71 16.87 -0.94
C THR A 471 3.79 17.87 -0.52
N GLY A 472 4.55 18.40 -1.47
CA GLY A 472 5.67 19.31 -1.22
C GLY A 472 7.02 18.60 -1.06
N HIS A 473 8.11 19.35 -1.20
CA HIS A 473 9.48 18.86 -1.02
C HIS A 473 9.97 19.18 0.39
N PRO A 474 10.60 18.23 1.12
CA PRO A 474 11.02 18.41 2.51
C PRO A 474 11.80 19.70 2.78
N SER A 475 12.72 20.08 1.88
CA SER A 475 13.57 21.27 2.03
C SER A 475 12.82 22.61 2.00
N VAL A 476 11.59 22.63 1.49
CA VAL A 476 10.73 23.83 1.44
C VAL A 476 9.72 23.80 2.59
N THR A 477 9.22 22.61 2.93
CA THR A 477 8.19 22.40 3.96
C THR A 477 8.70 22.53 5.40
N GLU A 478 9.99 22.75 5.63
CA GLU A 478 10.54 23.09 6.96
C GLU A 478 10.04 24.45 7.48
N LYS A 479 9.56 25.35 6.60
CA LYS A 479 9.00 26.66 6.98
C LYS A 479 7.51 26.55 7.35
N GLU A 480 6.68 26.17 6.39
CA GLU A 480 5.25 25.93 6.58
C GLU A 480 4.77 24.73 5.74
N ALA A 481 3.60 24.17 6.08
CA ALA A 481 3.00 23.07 5.33
C ALA A 481 2.73 23.44 3.86
N PHE A 482 2.97 22.52 2.93
CA PHE A 482 2.74 22.73 1.49
C PHE A 482 1.27 23.05 1.19
N LYS A 483 1.01 24.23 0.62
CA LYS A 483 -0.35 24.71 0.31
C LYS A 483 -0.48 25.13 -1.14
N PRO A 484 -0.81 24.18 -2.04
CA PRO A 484 -0.86 24.48 -3.48
C PRO A 484 -2.07 25.36 -3.84
N CYS A 485 -1.80 26.51 -4.46
CA CYS A 485 -2.77 27.60 -4.73
C CYS A 485 -2.75 28.11 -6.18
N GLY A 486 -2.25 27.29 -7.10
CA GLY A 486 -2.20 27.55 -8.52
C GLY A 486 -1.50 26.39 -9.22
N ILE A 487 -1.93 26.03 -10.42
CA ILE A 487 -1.31 24.95 -11.19
C ILE A 487 -1.32 25.27 -12.67
N ALA A 488 -0.22 24.97 -13.36
CA ALA A 488 -0.10 25.07 -14.81
C ALA A 488 0.87 24.00 -15.33
N THR A 489 0.90 23.81 -16.65
CA THR A 489 1.78 22.83 -17.30
C THR A 489 2.42 23.47 -18.52
N ASP A 490 3.69 23.14 -18.75
CA ASP A 490 4.45 23.67 -19.90
C ASP A 490 4.47 22.72 -21.10
N SER A 491 5.19 23.11 -22.15
CA SER A 491 5.32 22.37 -23.40
C SER A 491 5.97 20.99 -23.26
N GLN A 492 6.60 20.70 -22.12
CA GLN A 492 7.25 19.43 -21.81
C GLN A 492 6.43 18.52 -20.90
N SER A 493 5.20 18.91 -20.57
CA SER A 493 4.37 18.23 -19.57
C SER A 493 4.93 18.27 -18.15
N ARG A 494 5.82 19.24 -17.84
CA ARG A 494 6.18 19.52 -16.45
C ARG A 494 5.03 20.24 -15.77
N ILE A 495 4.88 20.03 -14.47
CA ILE A 495 3.77 20.56 -13.68
C ILE A 495 4.33 21.65 -12.76
N LEU A 496 3.82 22.87 -12.91
CA LEU A 496 4.19 24.02 -12.10
C LEU A 496 3.07 24.28 -11.09
N THR A 497 3.39 24.35 -9.81
CA THR A 497 2.40 24.58 -8.75
C THR A 497 2.88 25.65 -7.78
N ALA A 498 2.05 26.65 -7.50
CA ALA A 498 2.37 27.71 -6.56
C ALA A 498 2.13 27.22 -5.13
N ASP A 499 3.10 27.45 -4.24
CA ASP A 499 2.96 27.25 -2.80
C ASP A 499 2.86 28.62 -2.12
N ARG A 500 1.63 28.96 -1.73
CA ARG A 500 1.28 30.32 -1.28
C ARG A 500 2.11 30.76 -0.08
N HIS A 501 2.20 29.89 0.91
CA HIS A 501 2.72 30.22 2.24
C HIS A 501 4.24 30.16 2.29
N ASN A 502 4.84 29.32 1.44
CA ASN A 502 6.29 29.25 1.29
C ASN A 502 6.85 30.21 0.24
N ASN A 503 6.01 31.07 -0.37
CA ASN A 503 6.39 32.08 -1.35
C ASN A 503 7.21 31.52 -2.53
N CYS A 504 6.84 30.35 -3.02
CA CYS A 504 7.58 29.68 -4.09
C CYS A 504 6.67 28.97 -5.10
N ILE A 505 7.24 28.55 -6.23
CA ILE A 505 6.55 27.75 -7.25
C ILE A 505 7.36 26.48 -7.48
N HIS A 506 6.79 25.32 -7.19
CA HIS A 506 7.44 24.03 -7.45
C HIS A 506 7.27 23.61 -8.91
N ILE A 507 8.34 23.07 -9.50
CA ILE A 507 8.34 22.44 -10.82
C ILE A 507 8.56 20.94 -10.65
N LEU A 508 7.63 20.15 -11.17
CA LEU A 508 7.65 18.70 -11.16
C LEU A 508 7.80 18.17 -12.58
N ASP A 509 8.46 17.02 -12.73
CA ASP A 509 8.43 16.29 -13.98
C ASP A 509 7.05 15.65 -14.24
N GLN A 510 6.90 15.04 -15.42
CA GLN A 510 5.67 14.35 -15.82
C GLN A 510 5.29 13.13 -14.97
N ASN A 511 6.19 12.65 -14.11
CA ASN A 511 6.00 11.51 -13.21
C ASN A 511 5.85 11.93 -11.74
N GLY A 512 5.86 13.24 -11.46
CA GLY A 512 5.69 13.77 -10.10
C GLY A 512 6.99 13.85 -9.31
N GLN A 513 8.14 13.66 -9.95
CA GLN A 513 9.43 13.92 -9.33
C GLN A 513 9.67 15.43 -9.24
N PHE A 514 10.07 15.88 -8.06
CA PHE A 514 10.48 17.26 -7.84
C PHE A 514 11.75 17.56 -8.64
N LEU A 515 11.73 18.63 -9.45
CA LEU A 515 12.87 19.10 -10.21
C LEU A 515 13.56 20.26 -9.50
N LEU A 516 12.82 21.35 -9.29
CA LEU A 516 13.29 22.56 -8.61
C LEU A 516 12.09 23.41 -8.14
N TYR A 517 12.35 24.47 -7.39
CA TYR A 517 11.37 25.51 -7.10
C TYR A 517 11.91 26.89 -7.53
N ILE A 518 10.98 27.80 -7.83
CA ILE A 518 11.24 29.22 -8.06
C ILE A 518 10.91 29.94 -6.76
N ASP A 519 11.88 30.58 -6.13
CA ASP A 519 11.71 31.41 -4.92
C ASP A 519 12.24 32.85 -5.12
N ASN A 520 12.64 33.18 -6.34
CA ASN A 520 13.03 34.52 -6.78
C ASN A 520 11.87 35.20 -7.55
N CYS A 521 12.11 36.36 -8.18
CA CYS A 521 11.09 37.11 -8.96
C CYS A 521 9.94 37.73 -8.14
N ASP A 522 10.22 38.25 -6.95
CA ASP A 522 9.27 38.97 -6.09
C ASP A 522 7.97 38.20 -5.77
N LEU A 523 8.10 36.87 -5.57
CA LEU A 523 7.00 36.00 -5.17
C LEU A 523 6.52 36.32 -3.75
N GLU A 524 5.40 37.04 -3.63
CA GLU A 524 4.69 37.25 -2.37
C GLU A 524 3.27 36.68 -2.48
N ASN A 525 3.00 35.57 -1.78
CA ASN A 525 1.77 34.79 -1.87
C ASN A 525 1.37 34.45 -3.33
N PRO A 526 2.25 33.81 -4.12
CA PRO A 526 1.93 33.51 -5.51
C PRO A 526 0.65 32.68 -5.59
N SER A 527 -0.23 32.98 -6.53
CA SER A 527 -1.49 32.27 -6.74
C SER A 527 -1.92 32.38 -8.19
N GLY A 528 -2.70 31.40 -8.66
CA GLY A 528 -3.23 31.32 -10.03
C GLY A 528 -2.16 31.37 -11.13
N LEU A 529 -1.89 30.24 -11.77
CA LEU A 529 -0.84 30.10 -12.77
C LEU A 529 -1.44 29.91 -14.19
N CYS A 530 -0.82 30.52 -15.20
CA CYS A 530 -1.01 30.21 -16.62
C CYS A 530 0.35 30.11 -17.30
N VAL A 531 0.51 29.20 -18.25
CA VAL A 531 1.71 29.12 -19.10
C VAL A 531 1.29 29.41 -20.54
N ASP A 532 2.03 30.27 -21.23
CA ASP A 532 1.79 30.56 -22.65
C ASP A 532 2.52 29.56 -23.59
N ASN A 533 2.29 29.68 -24.90
CA ASN A 533 2.87 28.77 -25.90
C ASN A 533 4.41 28.81 -25.99
N ASN A 534 5.04 29.83 -25.42
CA ASN A 534 6.49 29.99 -25.38
C ASN A 534 7.09 29.46 -24.07
N ASP A 535 6.28 28.85 -23.20
CA ASP A 535 6.63 28.42 -21.84
C ASP A 535 6.90 29.58 -20.86
N ASN A 536 6.38 30.78 -21.13
CA ASN A 536 6.42 31.83 -20.11
C ASN A 536 5.33 31.62 -19.07
N LEU A 537 5.70 31.71 -17.80
CA LEU A 537 4.80 31.57 -16.66
C LEU A 537 4.21 32.93 -16.26
N HIS A 538 2.88 33.02 -16.27
CA HIS A 538 2.09 34.15 -15.80
C HIS A 538 1.43 33.78 -14.47
N PHE A 539 1.57 34.66 -13.47
CA PHE A 539 1.01 34.47 -12.13
C PHE A 539 0.66 35.80 -11.48
N PHE A 540 0.01 35.79 -10.33
CA PHE A 540 -0.20 36.99 -9.53
C PHE A 540 0.27 36.83 -8.09
N CYS A 541 0.68 37.96 -7.49
CA CYS A 541 1.20 38.10 -6.13
C CYS A 541 0.44 39.19 -5.39
N GLY A 542 0.34 39.09 -4.05
CA GLY A 542 -0.38 40.08 -3.24
C GLY A 542 -0.12 39.99 -1.73
N LYS A 543 -0.19 41.15 -1.06
CA LYS A 543 -0.14 41.30 0.39
C LYS A 543 -1.53 41.11 0.99
N MET A 544 -1.71 40.15 1.90
CA MET A 544 -2.90 40.10 2.76
C MET A 544 -2.58 40.75 4.11
N GLU A 545 -3.20 41.88 4.41
CA GLU A 545 -3.24 42.42 5.77
C GLU A 545 -4.32 41.66 6.58
N GLY A 546 -3.91 41.05 7.71
CA GLY A 546 -4.79 40.64 8.81
C GLY A 546 -5.38 39.22 8.73
N ASN A 547 -4.82 38.30 9.52
CA ASN A 547 -5.49 37.04 9.91
C ASN A 547 -6.16 37.25 11.29
N PRO A 548 -7.48 37.01 11.50
CA PRO A 548 -8.15 37.31 12.76
C PRO A 548 -7.92 36.29 13.89
N PHE A 549 -7.06 35.28 13.72
CA PHE A 549 -6.83 34.25 14.74
C PHE A 549 -5.34 33.91 14.87
N LYS A 550 -4.58 34.82 15.49
CA LYS A 550 -3.34 34.50 16.21
C LYS A 550 -3.49 35.06 17.62
N ASN A 551 -3.62 34.16 18.60
CA ASN A 551 -3.37 34.51 20.00
C ASN A 551 -1.94 34.08 20.31
N ASP A 552 -1.13 35.08 20.59
CA ASP A 552 0.20 34.96 21.17
C ASP A 552 0.07 34.55 22.65
N ASN A 553 0.78 33.51 23.05
CA ASN A 553 1.48 33.40 24.33
C ASN A 553 1.99 31.97 24.48
N GLU A 554 3.30 31.78 24.39
CA GLU A 554 4.13 31.31 25.51
C GLU A 554 5.52 30.98 24.99
N ASP A 555 6.45 31.90 25.21
CA ASP A 555 7.87 31.59 25.20
C ASP A 555 8.53 32.34 26.37
N GLN A 556 8.60 31.67 27.53
CA GLN A 556 9.50 32.03 28.63
C GLN A 556 9.68 30.83 29.59
N ARG A 557 10.72 30.02 29.36
CA ARG A 557 11.90 29.86 30.25
C ARG A 557 12.54 28.48 30.15
N ILE A 558 13.84 28.50 29.85
CA ILE A 558 14.79 27.38 29.81
C ILE A 558 15.64 27.32 31.10
N SER A 559 15.83 26.09 31.59
CA SER A 559 16.96 25.47 32.35
C SER A 559 17.41 25.92 33.76
N ALA A 560 17.61 24.90 34.62
CA ALA A 560 18.80 24.58 35.47
C ALA A 560 18.38 23.45 36.44
N LEU A 561 19.15 22.44 36.88
CA LEU A 561 20.57 22.05 36.83
C LEU A 561 20.67 20.56 37.28
N LYS A 562 21.78 19.90 36.94
CA LYS A 562 22.12 18.48 37.20
C LYS A 562 23.08 18.31 38.40
N ASN A 563 23.10 17.09 38.95
CA ASN A 563 24.17 16.34 39.66
C ASN A 563 24.27 16.39 41.20
N ALA A 564 24.29 15.22 41.85
CA ALA A 564 25.50 14.59 42.44
C ALA A 564 25.20 13.21 43.11
N ILE A 565 26.13 12.24 42.93
CA ILE A 565 26.33 10.93 43.62
C ILE A 565 27.71 11.04 44.35
N PRO A 566 28.06 10.35 45.47
CA PRO A 566 28.61 8.95 45.52
C PRO A 566 28.22 8.15 46.82
N GLU A 567 28.10 6.81 46.87
CA GLU A 567 29.07 5.67 46.83
C GLU A 567 29.91 5.42 48.10
N ASP A 568 29.95 4.14 48.55
CA ASP A 568 31.02 3.34 49.24
C ASP A 568 30.45 2.34 50.30
N LEU A 569 30.90 1.10 50.57
CA LEU A 569 32.04 0.20 50.23
C LEU A 569 31.61 -1.26 50.65
N THR A 570 31.78 -2.33 49.84
CA THR A 570 32.82 -3.43 49.87
C THR A 570 33.04 -4.14 51.24
N THR A 571 33.33 -5.45 51.47
CA THR A 571 33.81 -6.64 50.70
C THR A 571 33.86 -7.91 51.61
N MET A 572 33.66 -9.10 51.01
CA MET A 572 34.23 -10.49 51.18
C MET A 572 34.45 -11.22 52.55
N ASP A 573 33.82 -12.42 52.68
CA ASP A 573 34.32 -13.84 52.81
C ASP A 573 35.68 -14.16 53.53
N PRO A 574 36.05 -15.41 54.01
CA PRO A 574 35.39 -16.75 54.14
C PRO A 574 35.62 -17.47 55.51
N HIS A 575 35.07 -18.68 55.70
CA HIS A 575 35.82 -19.91 56.11
C HIS A 575 34.92 -21.10 56.53
N SER A 576 35.18 -22.25 55.89
CA SER A 576 34.81 -23.62 56.25
C SER A 576 35.66 -24.20 57.40
N SER A 577 35.14 -25.12 58.21
CA SER A 577 35.97 -26.16 58.88
C SER A 577 35.18 -27.37 59.38
N ALA A 578 35.90 -28.47 59.57
CA ALA A 578 35.50 -29.87 59.66
C ALA A 578 34.92 -30.31 61.02
N GLN A 579 34.24 -31.46 61.03
CA GLN A 579 33.68 -32.11 62.22
C GLN A 579 34.80 -32.62 63.16
N ASP A 580 34.78 -32.18 64.41
CA ASP A 580 35.63 -32.67 65.50
C ASP A 580 34.92 -33.81 66.26
N VAL A 581 35.68 -34.82 66.73
CA VAL A 581 35.11 -35.98 67.46
C VAL A 581 34.88 -35.59 68.92
N PRO A 582 33.68 -35.78 69.51
CA PRO A 582 33.36 -35.31 70.85
C PRO A 582 34.23 -35.97 71.93
N ARG A 583 34.80 -35.14 72.81
CA ARG A 583 35.68 -35.54 73.93
C ARG A 583 34.94 -35.43 75.26
N CYS A 584 35.48 -36.07 76.29
CA CYS A 584 34.96 -36.00 77.64
C CYS A 584 35.10 -34.56 78.20
N ASP A 585 34.01 -33.99 78.71
CA ASP A 585 33.96 -32.60 79.20
C ASP A 585 34.74 -32.42 80.52
N LEU A 586 35.01 -33.50 81.27
CA LEU A 586 35.78 -33.44 82.53
C LEU A 586 37.30 -33.49 82.35
N CYS A 587 37.80 -34.18 81.31
CA CYS A 587 39.25 -34.35 81.12
C CYS A 587 39.75 -33.84 79.77
N GLU A 588 38.84 -33.43 78.89
CA GLU A 588 39.04 -32.77 77.58
C GLU A 588 39.93 -33.53 76.56
N THR A 589 40.44 -34.71 76.94
CA THR A 589 41.49 -35.45 76.21
C THR A 589 41.02 -36.81 75.73
N ALA A 590 40.17 -37.51 76.50
CA ALA A 590 39.66 -38.83 76.14
C ALA A 590 38.37 -38.74 75.31
N ILE A 591 38.21 -39.67 74.34
CA ILE A 591 36.98 -39.78 73.53
C ILE A 591 35.80 -40.12 74.45
N VAL A 592 34.68 -39.45 74.21
CA VAL A 592 33.47 -39.67 74.99
C VAL A 592 32.96 -41.11 74.84
N HIS A 593 32.57 -41.72 75.96
CA HIS A 593 32.03 -43.09 76.01
C HIS A 593 30.61 -43.11 76.57
N SER A 594 30.32 -42.24 77.53
CA SER A 594 29.07 -42.16 78.26
C SER A 594 28.62 -40.70 78.37
N TYR A 595 27.36 -40.47 78.71
CA TYR A 595 26.77 -39.14 78.90
C TYR A 595 25.96 -39.15 80.19
N CYS A 596 26.06 -38.08 80.98
CA CYS A 596 25.18 -37.90 82.14
C CYS A 596 23.94 -37.10 81.73
N ASP A 597 22.76 -37.74 81.74
CA ASP A 597 21.48 -37.10 81.41
C ASP A 597 21.07 -36.02 82.43
N PHE A 598 21.53 -36.12 83.69
CA PHE A 598 21.23 -35.13 84.74
C PHE A 598 22.08 -33.85 84.66
N CYS A 599 23.40 -33.99 84.51
CA CYS A 599 24.34 -32.86 84.44
C CYS A 599 24.65 -32.39 83.02
N HIS A 600 24.13 -33.07 82.00
CA HIS A 600 24.33 -32.79 80.59
C HIS A 600 25.79 -32.78 80.09
N VAL A 601 26.67 -33.57 80.71
CA VAL A 601 28.10 -33.64 80.37
C VAL A 601 28.48 -34.97 79.69
N ASN A 602 29.42 -34.88 78.75
CA ASN A 602 30.09 -35.97 78.06
C ASN A 602 31.19 -36.56 78.94
N LEU A 603 31.19 -37.88 79.11
CA LEU A 603 32.08 -38.58 80.03
C LEU A 603 32.85 -39.68 79.30
N CYS A 604 34.15 -39.76 79.50
CA CYS A 604 34.90 -40.98 79.16
C CYS A 604 34.72 -42.01 80.28
N LYS A 605 34.98 -43.28 79.97
CA LYS A 605 34.76 -44.41 80.89
C LYS A 605 35.39 -44.23 82.28
N PRO A 606 36.60 -43.65 82.44
CA PRO A 606 37.18 -43.33 83.75
C PRO A 606 36.42 -42.22 84.49
N CYS A 607 36.08 -41.12 83.82
CA CYS A 607 35.46 -39.95 84.44
C CYS A 607 34.00 -40.17 84.88
N VAL A 608 33.36 -41.26 84.46
CA VAL A 608 32.02 -41.63 84.94
C VAL A 608 32.02 -41.87 86.46
N VAL A 609 33.07 -42.52 86.99
CA VAL A 609 33.14 -42.88 88.42
C VAL A 609 33.34 -41.62 89.27
N ASP A 610 34.19 -40.69 88.82
CA ASP A 610 34.43 -39.43 89.50
C ASP A 610 33.23 -38.47 89.39
N HIS A 611 32.47 -38.52 88.28
CA HIS A 611 31.31 -37.64 88.08
C HIS A 611 30.12 -37.97 88.99
N ILE A 612 29.95 -39.23 89.39
CA ILE A 612 28.80 -39.69 90.20
C ILE A 612 29.12 -39.82 91.70
N SER A 613 30.32 -39.43 92.14
CA SER A 613 30.76 -39.56 93.53
C SER A 613 29.94 -38.72 94.52
N ASP A 614 29.35 -37.60 94.06
CA ASP A 614 28.63 -36.64 94.91
C ASP A 614 27.11 -36.91 95.03
N GLY A 615 26.64 -38.09 94.62
CA GLY A 615 25.25 -38.51 94.80
C GLY A 615 24.79 -39.48 93.73
N TYR A 616 25.18 -40.75 93.90
CA TYR A 616 24.99 -41.84 92.92
C TYR A 616 23.55 -41.95 92.37
N ASP A 617 22.56 -41.61 93.19
CA ASP A 617 21.14 -41.78 92.86
C ASP A 617 20.57 -40.65 91.98
N LYS A 618 21.30 -39.52 91.82
CA LYS A 618 20.83 -38.34 91.07
C LYS A 618 21.29 -38.33 89.61
N HIS A 619 22.39 -39.00 89.29
CA HIS A 619 23.04 -38.93 87.97
C HIS A 619 22.71 -40.15 87.13
N LYS A 620 21.87 -39.98 86.09
CA LYS A 620 21.58 -41.06 85.12
C LYS A 620 22.63 -41.08 84.03
N ILE A 621 23.52 -42.08 84.06
CA ILE A 621 24.58 -42.26 83.06
C ILE A 621 24.11 -43.24 81.98
N VAL A 622 24.15 -42.79 80.73
CA VAL A 622 23.81 -43.59 79.55
C VAL A 622 25.02 -43.72 78.63
N PRO A 623 25.12 -44.79 77.82
CA PRO A 623 26.09 -44.84 76.73
C PRO A 623 26.00 -43.56 75.89
N PHE A 624 27.13 -43.04 75.38
CA PHE A 624 27.12 -41.78 74.62
C PHE A 624 26.20 -41.83 73.38
N ASN A 625 25.93 -43.02 72.87
CA ASN A 625 25.03 -43.28 71.75
C ASN A 625 23.54 -43.17 72.15
N GLU A 626 23.25 -43.31 73.44
CA GLU A 626 21.93 -43.16 74.07
C GLU A 626 21.79 -41.82 74.82
N ARG A 627 22.73 -40.89 74.61
CA ARG A 627 22.70 -39.55 75.23
C ARG A 627 21.36 -38.86 74.98
N ARG A 628 20.81 -38.22 76.01
CA ARG A 628 19.51 -37.56 76.00
C ARG A 628 18.30 -38.50 75.85
N SER A 629 18.41 -39.80 76.17
CA SER A 629 17.28 -40.75 76.19
C SER A 629 16.10 -40.34 77.10
N THR A 630 16.32 -39.36 77.98
CA THR A 630 15.33 -38.81 78.91
C THR A 630 14.68 -37.57 78.29
N LEU A 631 13.33 -37.53 78.24
CA LEU A 631 12.58 -36.40 77.68
C LEU A 631 12.88 -35.10 78.44
N ILE A 632 13.20 -34.04 77.69
CA ILE A 632 13.44 -32.71 78.25
C ILE A 632 12.11 -31.94 78.23
N TYR A 633 11.49 -31.79 79.39
CA TYR A 633 10.22 -31.09 79.58
C TYR A 633 10.41 -29.57 79.70
N PRO A 634 9.41 -28.76 79.30
CA PRO A 634 9.45 -27.30 79.50
C PRO A 634 9.47 -26.95 80.99
N THR A 635 10.22 -25.92 81.39
CA THR A 635 10.17 -25.42 82.77
C THR A 635 8.99 -24.48 82.99
N CYS A 636 8.34 -24.57 84.14
CA CYS A 636 7.20 -23.73 84.47
C CYS A 636 7.61 -22.28 84.76
N GLU A 637 7.05 -21.33 84.02
CA GLU A 637 7.33 -19.89 84.20
C GLU A 637 6.95 -19.37 85.59
N ILE A 638 5.88 -19.91 86.18
CA ILE A 638 5.36 -19.49 87.49
C ILE A 638 6.09 -20.23 88.63
N HIS A 639 6.60 -21.42 88.37
CA HIS A 639 7.28 -22.27 89.34
C HIS A 639 8.67 -22.64 88.82
N PRO A 640 9.64 -21.71 88.90
CA PRO A 640 11.02 -22.01 88.57
C PRO A 640 11.46 -23.20 89.42
N HIS A 641 12.07 -24.21 88.79
CA HIS A 641 12.40 -25.54 89.33
C HIS A 641 11.33 -26.65 89.23
N LYS A 642 10.18 -26.41 88.59
CA LYS A 642 9.23 -27.50 88.24
C LYS A 642 9.09 -27.66 86.73
N ASN A 643 9.08 -28.91 86.27
CA ASN A 643 8.78 -29.25 84.88
C ASN A 643 7.27 -29.21 84.64
N CYS A 644 6.90 -28.82 83.42
CA CYS A 644 5.52 -28.86 82.96
C CYS A 644 5.20 -30.24 82.38
N ASP A 645 4.63 -31.09 83.23
CA ASP A 645 4.26 -32.46 82.86
C ASP A 645 2.91 -32.53 82.11
N PHE A 646 2.13 -31.44 82.15
CA PHE A 646 0.76 -31.38 81.61
C PHE A 646 0.56 -30.20 80.67
N GLN A 647 -0.39 -30.33 79.75
CA GLN A 647 -0.83 -29.27 78.84
C GLN A 647 -2.30 -28.95 79.14
N CYS A 648 -2.63 -27.68 79.38
CA CYS A 648 -3.99 -27.23 79.69
C CYS A 648 -4.75 -26.93 78.40
N GLU A 649 -5.79 -27.71 78.09
CA GLU A 649 -6.56 -27.57 76.84
C GLU A 649 -7.38 -26.28 76.82
N ASP A 650 -7.99 -25.93 77.96
CA ASP A 650 -8.87 -24.77 78.09
C ASP A 650 -8.13 -23.41 78.12
N CYS A 651 -6.80 -23.42 78.19
CA CYS A 651 -5.96 -22.21 78.23
C CYS A 651 -5.09 -22.07 76.97
N GLY A 652 -5.55 -22.57 75.83
CA GLY A 652 -4.80 -22.46 74.58
C GLY A 652 -3.56 -23.33 74.56
N ASN A 653 -3.63 -24.53 75.16
CA ASN A 653 -2.58 -25.55 75.11
C ASN A 653 -1.25 -25.14 75.75
N ILE A 654 -1.28 -24.30 76.79
CA ILE A 654 -0.08 -23.90 77.53
C ILE A 654 0.44 -25.03 78.44
N PHE A 655 1.77 -25.11 78.57
CA PHE A 655 2.45 -26.09 79.41
C PHE A 655 2.37 -25.70 80.88
N VAL A 656 1.88 -26.62 81.73
CA VAL A 656 1.65 -26.39 83.16
C VAL A 656 2.27 -27.50 84.01
N CYS A 657 2.85 -27.15 85.15
CA CYS A 657 3.31 -28.11 86.14
C CYS A 657 2.17 -28.52 87.09
N SER A 658 2.39 -29.57 87.88
CA SER A 658 1.43 -30.06 88.89
C SER A 658 0.96 -28.98 89.88
N SER A 659 1.80 -27.99 90.20
CA SER A 659 1.40 -26.84 91.03
C SER A 659 0.43 -25.89 90.32
N CYS A 660 0.62 -25.66 89.01
CA CYS A 660 -0.28 -24.81 88.22
C CYS A 660 -1.66 -25.45 88.06
N MET A 661 -1.71 -26.77 87.87
CA MET A 661 -2.98 -27.53 87.83
C MET A 661 -3.79 -27.38 89.13
N ALA A 662 -3.12 -27.36 90.28
CA ALA A 662 -3.76 -27.18 91.58
C ALA A 662 -4.06 -25.71 91.93
N SER A 663 -3.61 -24.76 91.10
CA SER A 663 -3.82 -23.33 91.34
C SER A 663 -5.28 -22.92 91.09
N LYS A 664 -5.71 -21.81 91.70
CA LYS A 664 -7.03 -21.23 91.42
C LYS A 664 -7.21 -20.86 89.93
N GLN A 665 -6.11 -20.61 89.21
CA GLN A 665 -6.11 -20.16 87.82
C GLN A 665 -6.52 -21.27 86.83
N HIS A 666 -6.25 -22.54 87.15
CA HIS A 666 -6.60 -23.69 86.30
C HIS A 666 -7.58 -24.65 86.97
N LYS A 667 -8.31 -24.19 87.98
CA LYS A 667 -9.23 -25.02 88.73
C LYS A 667 -10.44 -25.38 87.87
N GLY A 668 -10.56 -26.65 87.52
CA GLY A 668 -11.66 -27.18 86.70
C GLY A 668 -11.37 -27.21 85.20
N HIS A 669 -10.13 -26.99 84.78
CA HIS A 669 -9.71 -27.15 83.38
C HIS A 669 -9.32 -28.60 83.07
N ASN A 670 -9.33 -28.96 81.78
CA ASN A 670 -8.87 -30.23 81.24
C ASN A 670 -7.37 -30.19 80.95
N PHE A 671 -6.68 -31.30 81.26
CA PHE A 671 -5.25 -31.44 81.06
C PHE A 671 -4.92 -32.76 80.39
N VAL A 672 -3.94 -32.73 79.50
CA VAL A 672 -3.37 -33.92 78.85
C VAL A 672 -1.90 -34.06 79.26
N GLU A 673 -1.43 -35.30 79.43
CA GLU A 673 -0.02 -35.56 79.69
C GLU A 673 0.84 -35.19 78.48
N VAL A 674 1.86 -34.36 78.73
CA VAL A 674 2.79 -33.90 77.69
C VAL A 674 3.51 -35.08 77.02
N THR A 675 3.74 -36.18 77.74
CA THR A 675 4.32 -37.43 77.21
C THR A 675 3.42 -38.09 76.15
N GLU A 676 2.10 -38.04 76.33
CA GLU A 676 1.13 -38.61 75.39
C GLU A 676 1.01 -37.74 74.13
N VAL A 677 1.03 -36.41 74.31
CA VAL A 677 1.10 -35.44 73.20
C VAL A 677 2.40 -35.62 72.40
N TYR A 678 3.55 -35.76 73.08
CA TYR A 678 4.85 -36.00 72.45
C TYR A 678 4.85 -37.28 71.61
N LYS A 679 4.37 -38.41 72.15
CA LYS A 679 4.32 -39.70 71.43
C LYS A 679 3.43 -39.60 70.19
N THR A 680 2.24 -39.03 70.33
CA THR A 680 1.28 -38.84 69.23
C THR A 680 1.90 -37.98 68.13
N LYS A 681 2.59 -36.89 68.50
CA LYS A 681 3.26 -35.99 67.56
C LYS A 681 4.46 -36.64 66.88
N LYS A 682 5.21 -37.51 67.57
CA LYS A 682 6.33 -38.27 67.00
C LYS A 682 5.88 -39.25 65.92
N GLU A 683 4.72 -39.89 66.10
CA GLU A 683 4.13 -40.75 65.07
C GLU A 683 3.66 -39.95 63.84
N VAL A 684 3.13 -38.74 64.03
CA VAL A 684 2.85 -37.81 62.91
C VAL A 684 4.12 -37.45 62.15
N ILE A 685 5.22 -37.13 62.85
CA ILE A 685 6.52 -36.80 62.22
C ILE A 685 7.08 -37.98 61.40
N LYS A 686 7.00 -39.21 61.92
CA LYS A 686 7.45 -40.42 61.19
C LYS A 686 6.61 -40.65 59.94
N LYS A 687 5.29 -40.50 60.04
CA LYS A 687 4.39 -40.61 58.90
C LYS A 687 4.74 -39.56 57.84
N ASP A 688 4.95 -38.31 58.27
CA ASP A 688 5.30 -37.23 57.37
C ASP A 688 6.64 -37.46 56.64
N THR A 689 7.64 -37.99 57.37
CA THR A 689 8.95 -38.35 56.81
C THR A 689 8.81 -39.39 55.71
N LYS A 690 8.01 -40.44 55.96
CA LYS A 690 7.78 -41.52 55.01
C LYS A 690 7.07 -41.04 53.76
N ASP A 691 6.08 -40.16 53.90
CA ASP A 691 5.33 -39.59 52.79
C ASP A 691 6.21 -38.67 51.92
N LEU A 692 7.08 -37.87 52.54
CA LEU A 692 8.03 -37.01 51.82
C LEU A 692 9.10 -37.80 51.06
N GLU A 693 9.66 -38.86 51.65
CA GLU A 693 10.73 -39.65 51.04
C GLU A 693 10.24 -40.58 49.92
N ASN A 694 9.09 -41.22 50.10
CA ASN A 694 8.67 -42.30 49.20
C ASN A 694 7.64 -41.87 48.15
N HIS A 695 6.92 -40.78 48.39
CA HIS A 695 5.82 -40.36 47.51
C HIS A 695 6.07 -38.98 46.91
N ILE A 696 6.42 -37.98 47.73
CA ILE A 696 6.54 -36.60 47.25
C ILE A 696 7.86 -36.40 46.51
N ALA A 697 9.02 -36.65 47.11
CA ALA A 697 10.32 -36.38 46.49
C ALA A 697 10.54 -37.10 45.13
N PRO A 698 10.22 -38.41 44.97
CA PRO A 698 10.37 -39.10 43.69
C PRO A 698 9.49 -38.52 42.57
N THR A 699 8.27 -38.07 42.91
CA THR A 699 7.35 -37.46 41.93
C THR A 699 7.92 -36.17 41.35
N TYR A 700 8.56 -35.33 42.18
CA TYR A 700 9.22 -34.12 41.69
C TYR A 700 10.47 -34.41 40.86
N GLU A 701 11.20 -35.50 41.14
CA GLU A 701 12.33 -35.96 40.33
C GLU A 701 11.91 -36.43 38.93
N GLU A 702 10.79 -37.16 38.84
CA GLU A 702 10.23 -37.61 37.56
C GLU A 702 9.77 -36.42 36.68
N ILE A 703 9.09 -35.43 37.27
CA ILE A 703 8.66 -34.21 36.57
C ILE A 703 9.87 -33.42 36.05
N ALA A 704 10.94 -33.30 36.84
CA ALA A 704 12.16 -32.61 36.41
C ALA A 704 12.82 -33.30 35.21
N LEU A 705 12.91 -34.64 35.24
CA LEU A 705 13.50 -35.42 34.15
C LEU A 705 12.69 -35.31 32.84
N ASP A 706 11.36 -35.32 32.92
CA ASP A 706 10.48 -35.12 31.76
C ASP A 706 10.69 -33.75 31.11
N LEU A 707 10.78 -32.68 31.92
CA LEU A 707 11.05 -31.31 31.43
C LEU A 707 12.44 -31.19 30.77
N GLU A 708 13.46 -31.83 31.33
CA GLU A 708 14.82 -31.84 30.76
C GLU A 708 14.86 -32.57 29.40
N ASN A 709 14.13 -33.68 29.26
CA ASN A 709 13.97 -34.40 27.99
C ASN A 709 13.19 -33.58 26.93
N GLN A 710 12.13 -32.87 27.35
CA GLN A 710 11.41 -31.95 26.46
C GLN A 710 12.31 -30.81 25.97
N LEU A 711 13.16 -30.25 26.84
CA LEU A 711 14.14 -29.22 26.46
C LEU A 711 15.18 -29.73 25.47
N ALA A 712 15.70 -30.94 25.67
CA ALA A 712 16.71 -31.55 24.79
C ALA A 712 16.17 -31.87 23.38
N SER A 713 14.90 -32.31 23.29
CA SER A 713 14.26 -32.69 22.02
C SER A 713 13.72 -31.50 21.21
N LEU A 714 13.58 -30.33 21.84
CA LEU A 714 12.99 -29.13 21.25
C LEU A 714 13.75 -28.64 20.01
N ASP A 715 15.09 -28.60 20.09
CA ASP A 715 15.94 -28.04 19.03
C ASP A 715 15.81 -28.82 17.71
N GLY A 716 15.84 -30.16 17.76
CA GLY A 716 15.67 -31.02 16.59
C GLY A 716 14.26 -30.96 15.98
N GLY A 717 13.25 -30.62 16.79
CA GLY A 717 11.89 -30.37 16.31
C GLY A 717 11.78 -29.15 15.42
N TYR A 718 12.37 -28.03 15.86
CA TYR A 718 12.36 -26.77 15.12
C TYR A 718 13.20 -26.79 13.85
N GLU A 719 14.35 -27.46 13.87
CA GLU A 719 15.20 -27.61 12.69
C GLU A 719 14.48 -28.29 11.52
N LYS A 720 13.64 -29.30 11.79
CA LYS A 720 12.83 -29.98 10.77
C LYS A 720 11.84 -29.03 10.07
N ILE A 721 11.24 -28.12 10.83
CA ILE A 721 10.29 -27.12 10.31
C ILE A 721 11.03 -26.10 9.44
N THR A 722 12.13 -25.54 9.94
CA THR A 722 12.98 -24.59 9.21
C THR A 722 13.53 -25.19 7.90
N THR A 723 13.88 -26.48 7.92
CA THR A 723 14.32 -27.21 6.71
C THR A 723 13.20 -27.34 5.69
N THR A 724 11.99 -27.69 6.13
CA THR A 724 10.82 -27.83 5.25
C THR A 724 10.43 -26.50 4.59
N MET A 725 10.50 -25.40 5.35
CA MET A 725 10.25 -24.05 4.82
C MET A 725 11.30 -23.62 3.79
N SER A 726 12.56 -23.99 4.02
CA SER A 726 13.65 -23.69 3.07
C SER A 726 13.46 -24.44 1.75
N LYS A 727 13.08 -25.72 1.81
CA LYS A 727 12.74 -26.52 0.61
C LYS A 727 11.56 -25.94 -0.17
N GLN A 728 10.55 -25.42 0.51
CA GLN A 728 9.43 -24.74 -0.13
C GLN A 728 9.91 -23.48 -0.88
N GLY A 729 10.84 -22.73 -0.29
CA GLY A 729 11.48 -21.59 -0.94
C GLY A 729 12.19 -21.91 -2.23
N GLU A 730 13.02 -22.95 -2.22
CA GLU A 730 13.70 -23.43 -3.42
C GLU A 730 12.71 -23.83 -4.53
N GLN A 731 11.57 -24.42 -4.15
CA GLN A 731 10.51 -24.75 -5.10
C GLN A 731 9.89 -23.51 -5.72
N TRP A 732 9.62 -22.46 -4.94
CA TRP A 732 9.10 -21.19 -5.45
C TRP A 732 10.08 -20.50 -6.41
N HIS A 733 11.38 -20.45 -6.08
CA HIS A 733 12.41 -19.91 -6.98
C HIS A 733 12.43 -20.62 -8.33
N ARG A 734 12.36 -21.96 -8.32
CA ARG A 734 12.32 -22.77 -9.53
C ARG A 734 11.10 -22.49 -10.41
N GLU A 735 9.93 -22.33 -9.80
CA GLU A 735 8.69 -22.04 -10.54
C GLU A 735 8.69 -20.63 -11.15
N ILE A 736 9.27 -19.66 -10.45
CA ILE A 736 9.50 -18.31 -10.96
C ILE A 736 10.40 -18.33 -12.21
N ASP A 737 11.50 -19.09 -12.16
CA ASP A 737 12.42 -19.20 -13.30
C ASP A 737 11.76 -19.82 -14.53
N ILE A 738 10.90 -20.82 -14.34
CA ILE A 738 10.13 -21.45 -15.41
C ILE A 738 9.22 -20.42 -16.09
N VAL A 739 8.50 -19.60 -15.32
CA VAL A 739 7.61 -18.54 -15.83
C VAL A 739 8.38 -17.50 -16.65
N ILE A 740 9.50 -17.02 -16.12
CA ILE A 740 10.35 -16.03 -16.80
C ILE A 740 10.89 -16.60 -18.12
N ASN A 741 11.36 -17.84 -18.12
CA ASN A 741 11.90 -18.48 -19.32
C ASN A 741 10.82 -18.72 -20.39
N LYS A 742 9.58 -19.02 -19.98
CA LYS A 742 8.44 -19.09 -20.90
C LYS A 742 8.21 -17.74 -21.59
N MET A 743 8.11 -16.65 -20.82
CA MET A 743 7.89 -15.30 -21.38
C MET A 743 9.05 -14.86 -22.31
N LYS A 744 10.30 -15.23 -22.01
CA LYS A 744 11.44 -14.98 -22.91
C LYS A 744 11.30 -15.70 -24.24
N THR A 745 10.81 -16.95 -24.20
CA THR A 745 10.58 -17.75 -25.40
C THR A 745 9.53 -17.08 -26.28
N GLU A 746 8.42 -16.63 -25.70
CA GLU A 746 7.37 -15.87 -26.40
C GLU A 746 7.91 -14.59 -27.07
N ILE A 747 8.75 -13.81 -26.37
CA ILE A 747 9.38 -12.61 -26.93
C ILE A 747 10.39 -12.95 -28.04
N SER A 748 11.17 -14.02 -27.90
CA SER A 748 12.11 -14.46 -28.93
C SER A 748 11.38 -14.86 -30.22
N GLU A 749 10.20 -15.48 -30.12
CA GLU A 749 9.37 -15.81 -31.29
C GLU A 749 8.85 -14.56 -32.00
N ILE A 750 8.40 -13.54 -31.26
CA ILE A 750 7.97 -12.25 -31.83
C ILE A 750 9.16 -11.54 -32.50
N LYS A 751 10.34 -11.55 -31.85
CA LYS A 751 11.57 -10.96 -32.39
C LYS A 751 11.92 -11.55 -33.76
N VAL A 752 11.86 -12.88 -33.91
CA VAL A 752 12.12 -13.55 -35.19
C VAL A 752 11.14 -13.08 -36.26
N LYS A 753 9.84 -13.04 -35.96
CA LYS A 753 8.81 -12.58 -36.92
C LYS A 753 9.02 -11.13 -37.38
N HIS A 754 9.31 -10.22 -36.46
CA HIS A 754 9.60 -8.82 -36.78
C HIS A 754 10.84 -8.68 -37.66
N ARG A 755 11.89 -9.46 -37.38
CA ARG A 755 13.12 -9.48 -38.18
C ARG A 755 12.84 -9.99 -39.59
N ASP A 756 12.09 -11.08 -39.74
CA ASP A 756 11.77 -11.67 -41.04
C ASP A 756 11.00 -10.70 -41.94
N ILE A 757 10.05 -9.94 -41.37
CA ILE A 757 9.28 -8.92 -42.09
C ILE A 757 10.20 -7.81 -42.62
N LEU A 758 11.04 -7.24 -41.75
CA LEU A 758 11.96 -6.17 -42.13
C LEU A 758 13.01 -6.65 -43.14
N GLN A 759 13.52 -7.87 -42.97
CA GLN A 759 14.51 -8.45 -43.88
C GLN A 759 13.93 -8.72 -45.26
N LYS A 760 12.69 -9.21 -45.34
CA LYS A 760 11.99 -9.41 -46.61
C LYS A 760 11.85 -8.10 -47.38
N HIS A 761 11.43 -7.03 -46.70
CA HIS A 761 11.25 -5.72 -47.32
C HIS A 761 12.58 -5.09 -47.76
N LEU A 762 13.63 -5.25 -46.95
CA LEU A 762 14.99 -4.83 -47.31
C LEU A 762 15.49 -5.51 -48.59
N ASN A 763 15.21 -6.82 -48.74
CA ASN A 763 15.59 -7.56 -49.94
C ASN A 763 14.84 -7.08 -51.19
N GLU A 764 13.55 -6.75 -51.07
CA GLU A 764 12.74 -6.18 -52.15
C GLU A 764 13.29 -4.81 -52.61
N ILE A 765 13.67 -3.94 -51.68
CA ILE A 765 14.28 -2.64 -51.96
C ILE A 765 15.65 -2.80 -52.65
N LYS A 766 16.49 -3.71 -52.16
CA LYS A 766 17.80 -4.01 -52.77
C LYS A 766 17.65 -4.53 -54.20
N HIS A 767 16.60 -5.31 -54.47
CA HIS A 767 16.29 -5.75 -55.83
C HIS A 767 15.91 -4.57 -56.75
N ILE A 768 15.06 -3.65 -56.31
CA ILE A 768 14.69 -2.44 -57.07
C ILE A 768 15.92 -1.55 -57.33
N GLN A 769 16.79 -1.37 -56.34
CA GLN A 769 18.06 -0.64 -56.52
C GLN A 769 18.95 -1.27 -57.61
N SER A 770 18.98 -2.60 -57.72
CA SER A 770 19.69 -3.29 -58.80
C SER A 770 19.09 -2.94 -60.17
N LEU A 771 17.76 -2.97 -60.29
CA LEU A 771 17.05 -2.61 -61.52
C LEU A 771 17.27 -1.14 -61.93
N ILE A 772 17.34 -0.23 -60.96
CA ILE A 772 17.68 1.18 -61.20
C ILE A 772 19.11 1.30 -61.75
N LYS A 773 20.08 0.60 -61.14
CA LYS A 773 21.48 0.60 -61.60
C LYS A 773 21.62 0.04 -63.02
N GLU A 774 20.94 -1.05 -63.34
CA GLU A 774 20.91 -1.63 -64.70
C GLU A 774 20.28 -0.65 -65.71
N THR A 775 19.20 0.03 -65.31
CA THR A 775 18.52 1.02 -66.16
C THR A 775 19.43 2.23 -66.42
N LEU A 776 20.11 2.76 -65.40
CA LEU A 776 21.10 3.84 -65.54
C LEU A 776 22.23 3.47 -66.49
N GLN A 777 22.76 2.24 -66.41
CA GLN A 777 23.78 1.75 -67.34
C GLN A 777 23.27 1.70 -68.78
N THR A 778 22.03 1.25 -68.97
CA THR A 778 21.38 1.19 -70.29
C THR A 778 21.17 2.58 -70.88
N ILE A 779 20.68 3.52 -70.08
CA ILE A 779 20.47 4.93 -70.45
C ILE A 779 21.81 5.57 -70.86
N ARG A 780 22.87 5.40 -70.06
CA ARG A 780 24.22 5.91 -70.39
C ARG A 780 24.78 5.31 -71.68
N LYS A 781 24.46 4.05 -71.99
CA LYS A 781 24.87 3.40 -73.25
C LYS A 781 24.13 4.00 -74.45
N ILE A 782 22.83 4.22 -74.33
CA ILE A 782 22.02 4.87 -75.38
C ILE A 782 22.46 6.34 -75.55
N GLU A 783 22.75 7.06 -74.47
CA GLU A 783 23.21 8.44 -74.50
C GLU A 783 24.55 8.60 -75.24
N LYS A 784 25.45 7.62 -75.13
CA LYS A 784 26.74 7.63 -75.84
C LYS A 784 26.65 7.16 -77.30
N SER A 785 25.53 6.53 -77.69
CA SER A 785 25.31 6.00 -79.03
C SER A 785 24.94 7.10 -80.04
N THR A 786 25.26 6.86 -81.32
CA THR A 786 24.79 7.64 -82.48
C THR A 786 23.69 6.92 -83.28
N GLU A 787 23.26 5.75 -82.79
CA GLU A 787 22.15 4.96 -83.35
C GLU A 787 20.80 5.61 -83.04
N VAL A 788 20.00 5.82 -84.08
CA VAL A 788 18.74 6.56 -83.97
C VAL A 788 17.63 5.69 -83.39
N SER A 789 17.50 4.44 -83.83
CA SER A 789 16.39 3.56 -83.42
C SER A 789 16.31 3.32 -81.91
N PRO A 790 17.40 2.93 -81.20
CA PRO A 790 17.34 2.71 -79.75
C PRO A 790 17.01 3.98 -78.94
N THR A 791 17.35 5.15 -79.47
CA THR A 791 17.08 6.43 -78.81
C THR A 791 15.61 6.83 -78.96
N ILE A 792 15.02 6.63 -80.14
CA ILE A 792 13.61 6.98 -80.39
C ILE A 792 12.67 5.99 -79.69
N ASP A 793 13.01 4.70 -79.68
CA ASP A 793 12.23 3.65 -79.02
C ASP A 793 12.31 3.71 -77.48
N TYR A 794 13.16 4.56 -76.92
CA TYR A 794 13.30 4.73 -75.47
C TYR A 794 11.98 5.19 -74.82
N SER A 795 11.47 4.37 -73.92
CA SER A 795 10.35 4.69 -73.03
C SER A 795 10.86 4.90 -71.60
N SER A 796 10.48 6.02 -70.98
CA SER A 796 10.86 6.33 -69.60
C SER A 796 10.30 5.32 -68.61
N LYS A 797 11.15 4.87 -67.68
CA LYS A 797 10.74 4.09 -66.50
C LYS A 797 10.63 4.93 -65.22
N ILE A 798 10.74 6.26 -65.30
CA ILE A 798 10.72 7.13 -64.11
C ILE A 798 9.45 6.96 -63.30
N ARG A 799 8.29 6.86 -63.96
CA ARG A 799 7.00 6.65 -63.27
C ARG A 799 6.92 5.33 -62.50
N GLU A 800 7.71 4.34 -62.90
CA GLU A 800 7.79 3.04 -62.23
C GLU A 800 8.63 3.17 -60.95
N PHE A 801 9.81 3.80 -61.05
CA PHE A 801 10.72 3.96 -59.91
C PHE A 801 10.35 5.09 -58.95
N SER A 802 9.57 6.08 -59.39
CA SER A 802 9.09 7.19 -58.57
C SER A 802 8.07 6.77 -57.52
N LYS A 803 7.49 5.57 -57.65
CA LYS A 803 6.63 4.96 -56.63
C LYS A 803 7.52 4.36 -55.54
N LEU A 804 7.73 5.12 -54.48
CA LEU A 804 8.52 4.64 -53.35
C LEU A 804 7.80 3.48 -52.64
N PRO A 805 8.55 2.49 -52.14
CA PRO A 805 7.97 1.42 -51.34
C PRO A 805 7.36 1.97 -50.05
N PRO A 806 6.27 1.34 -49.55
CA PRO A 806 5.57 1.79 -48.35
C PRO A 806 6.47 1.69 -47.13
N LYS A 807 6.37 2.67 -46.22
CA LYS A 807 7.19 2.68 -45.00
C LYS A 807 6.62 1.68 -44.02
N ILE A 808 7.37 0.63 -43.72
CA ILE A 808 7.00 -0.37 -42.71
C ILE A 808 7.44 0.12 -41.33
N GLN A 809 6.49 0.32 -40.41
CA GLN A 809 6.78 0.58 -39.01
C GLN A 809 6.49 -0.67 -38.17
N VAL A 810 7.52 -1.14 -37.47
CA VAL A 810 7.43 -2.24 -36.51
C VAL A 810 7.56 -1.66 -35.11
N SER A 811 6.54 -1.89 -34.28
CA SER A 811 6.51 -1.44 -32.90
C SER A 811 6.98 -2.56 -31.97
N LEU A 812 7.81 -2.22 -30.98
CA LEU A 812 8.28 -3.19 -29.98
C LEU A 812 7.13 -3.53 -29.01
N PRO A 813 6.99 -4.81 -28.62
CA PRO A 813 6.02 -5.19 -27.60
C PRO A 813 6.40 -4.59 -26.25
N THR A 814 5.39 -4.25 -25.46
CA THR A 814 5.58 -3.67 -24.12
C THR A 814 5.37 -4.74 -23.05
N PHE A 815 6.33 -4.86 -22.12
CA PHE A 815 6.16 -5.64 -20.89
C PHE A 815 5.74 -4.71 -19.75
N SER A 816 4.56 -4.96 -19.19
CA SER A 816 4.01 -4.21 -18.06
C SER A 816 4.12 -5.05 -16.79
N PRO A 817 5.19 -4.89 -15.97
CA PRO A 817 5.35 -5.64 -14.72
C PRO A 817 4.25 -5.23 -13.73
N LYS A 818 3.71 -6.21 -13.01
CA LYS A 818 2.78 -5.93 -11.90
C LYS A 818 3.56 -5.69 -10.60
N PRO A 819 3.09 -4.78 -9.72
CA PRO A 819 3.65 -4.62 -8.39
C PRO A 819 3.46 -5.91 -7.57
N ILE A 820 4.48 -6.28 -6.80
CA ILE A 820 4.47 -7.48 -5.96
C ILE A 820 3.75 -7.16 -4.65
N ASP A 821 2.56 -7.75 -4.47
CA ASP A 821 1.79 -7.62 -3.23
C ASP A 821 2.31 -8.64 -2.19
N ARG A 822 3.10 -8.15 -1.23
CA ARG A 822 3.75 -8.95 -0.19
C ARG A 822 2.76 -9.71 0.70
N GLU A 823 1.61 -9.12 1.00
CA GLU A 823 0.61 -9.75 1.88
C GLU A 823 -0.08 -10.92 1.17
N LYS A 824 -0.44 -10.75 -0.11
CA LYS A 824 -0.95 -11.85 -0.92
C LYS A 824 0.10 -12.94 -1.11
N LEU A 825 1.36 -12.59 -1.35
CA LEU A 825 2.46 -13.54 -1.52
C LEU A 825 2.67 -14.39 -0.24
N TYR A 826 2.63 -13.75 0.93
CA TYR A 826 2.71 -14.43 2.23
C TYR A 826 1.60 -15.48 2.40
N SER A 827 0.37 -15.12 2.01
CA SER A 827 -0.80 -16.03 2.11
C SER A 827 -0.71 -17.26 1.21
N LEU A 828 0.07 -17.21 0.12
CA LEU A 828 0.22 -18.28 -0.86
C LEU A 828 1.34 -19.27 -0.49
N PHE A 829 2.24 -18.89 0.41
CA PHE A 829 3.44 -19.68 0.73
C PHE A 829 3.15 -20.88 1.62
N GLY A 830 2.29 -20.70 2.61
CA GLY A 830 1.93 -21.71 3.60
C GLY A 830 1.40 -21.07 4.87
N GLN A 831 0.97 -21.90 5.82
CA GLN A 831 0.56 -21.44 7.14
C GLN A 831 1.41 -22.15 8.20
N ILE A 832 1.92 -21.37 9.15
CA ILE A 832 2.44 -21.90 10.40
C ILE A 832 1.25 -22.00 11.34
N THR A 833 0.88 -23.20 11.74
CA THR A 833 -0.15 -23.39 12.76
C THR A 833 0.49 -23.14 14.13
N PRO A 834 0.12 -22.07 14.87
CA PRO A 834 0.56 -21.90 16.25
C PRO A 834 -0.21 -22.88 17.13
N LEU A 835 0.41 -23.43 18.19
CA LEU A 835 -0.31 -24.32 19.12
C LEU A 835 -0.40 -23.80 20.56
N SER A 836 -1.45 -24.31 21.20
CA SER A 836 -1.85 -24.31 22.60
C SER A 836 -0.85 -24.99 23.53
N THR A 837 -0.44 -24.28 24.57
CA THR A 837 0.08 -24.88 25.81
C THR A 837 -1.08 -25.57 26.53
N ALA A 838 -1.06 -26.90 26.62
CA ALA A 838 -1.96 -27.62 27.50
C ALA A 838 -1.26 -27.80 28.86
N THR A 839 -1.80 -27.15 29.89
CA THR A 839 -1.53 -27.51 31.29
C THR A 839 -2.65 -28.44 31.72
N GLU A 840 -2.32 -29.70 32.01
CA GLU A 840 -3.27 -30.62 32.63
C GLU A 840 -3.46 -30.22 34.11
N GLU A 841 -4.52 -29.47 34.39
CA GLU A 841 -5.08 -29.34 35.74
C GLU A 841 -6.30 -30.26 35.84
N ASN A 842 -6.33 -31.10 36.88
CA ASN A 842 -7.52 -31.85 37.27
C ASN A 842 -8.57 -30.87 37.84
N VAL A 843 -9.30 -30.14 36.97
CA VAL A 843 -10.68 -29.65 37.15
C VAL A 843 -11.16 -29.07 35.80
N LEU A 844 -12.36 -29.47 35.38
CA LEU A 844 -13.06 -29.08 34.14
C LEU A 844 -13.32 -27.56 34.03
N SER A 845 -12.77 -26.89 33.01
CA SER A 845 -13.51 -25.99 32.09
C SER A 845 -12.67 -25.61 30.86
N LEU A 846 -13.32 -25.55 29.69
CA LEU A 846 -12.72 -25.39 28.36
C LEU A 846 -12.73 -23.93 27.87
N ASN A 847 -11.70 -23.61 27.07
CA ASN A 847 -11.65 -22.66 25.94
C ASN A 847 -11.53 -21.15 26.20
N GLN A 848 -10.33 -20.62 25.91
CA GLN A 848 -10.16 -19.30 25.28
C GLN A 848 -9.21 -19.40 24.06
N PRO A 849 -9.52 -18.74 22.92
CA PRO A 849 -8.65 -18.70 21.75
C PRO A 849 -7.57 -17.62 21.91
N LYS A 850 -6.30 -17.95 21.58
CA LYS A 850 -5.17 -16.99 21.60
C LYS A 850 -5.02 -16.31 20.23
N THR A 851 -5.38 -15.03 20.16
CA THR A 851 -5.20 -14.15 19.00
C THR A 851 -3.80 -13.53 19.01
N SER A 852 -3.19 -13.31 17.83
CA SER A 852 -1.95 -12.53 17.68
C SER A 852 -2.14 -11.11 18.24
N VAL A 853 -1.23 -10.66 19.11
CA VAL A 853 -1.28 -9.31 19.70
C VAL A 853 -1.02 -8.27 18.60
N ARG A 854 -2.09 -7.61 18.12
CA ARG A 854 -2.03 -6.42 17.27
C ARG A 854 -1.92 -5.18 18.15
N GLU A 855 -0.96 -4.30 17.88
CA GLU A 855 -0.79 -3.07 18.66
C GLU A 855 -1.83 -2.01 18.29
N LEU A 856 -2.21 -1.17 19.26
CA LEU A 856 -3.04 0.01 18.98
C LEU A 856 -2.31 0.97 18.04
N MET A 857 -3.04 1.53 17.08
CA MET A 857 -2.52 2.60 16.23
C MET A 857 -2.38 3.89 17.03
N ASP A 858 -1.30 4.62 16.79
CA ASP A 858 -1.09 5.95 17.39
C ASP A 858 -2.15 6.96 16.90
N GLU A 859 -2.64 6.76 15.67
CA GLU A 859 -3.81 7.46 15.12
C GLU A 859 -4.75 6.47 14.42
N PRO A 860 -6.02 6.35 14.86
CA PRO A 860 -7.00 5.51 14.20
C PRO A 860 -7.38 6.06 12.82
N GLU A 861 -7.45 5.17 11.82
CA GLU A 861 -7.76 5.50 10.42
C GLU A 861 -9.26 5.31 10.14
N LEU A 862 -9.92 6.34 9.59
CA LEU A 862 -11.28 6.21 9.07
C LEU A 862 -11.24 5.49 7.71
N VAL A 863 -11.68 4.24 7.67
CA VAL A 863 -11.66 3.37 6.48
C VAL A 863 -12.80 3.70 5.52
N ALA A 864 -14.02 3.87 6.04
CA ALA A 864 -15.20 4.14 5.22
C ALA A 864 -16.31 4.83 6.01
N THR A 865 -17.18 5.57 5.33
CA THR A 865 -18.42 6.11 5.89
C THR A 865 -19.58 5.61 5.04
N ILE A 866 -20.48 4.82 5.64
CA ILE A 866 -21.67 4.26 5.01
C ILE A 866 -22.86 5.16 5.36
N GLN A 867 -23.42 5.81 4.34
CA GLN A 867 -24.65 6.58 4.46
C GLN A 867 -25.84 5.63 4.43
N THR A 868 -26.54 5.51 5.57
CA THR A 868 -27.65 4.55 5.69
C THR A 868 -29.02 5.12 5.33
N GLY A 869 -29.10 6.45 5.26
CA GLY A 869 -30.35 7.17 5.00
C GLY A 869 -31.36 7.10 6.16
N TYR A 870 -30.97 6.71 7.37
CA TYR A 870 -31.73 7.06 8.58
C TYR A 870 -31.43 8.50 8.96
N GLU A 871 -32.40 9.21 9.55
CA GLU A 871 -32.11 10.51 10.18
C GLU A 871 -31.37 10.29 11.50
N ASN A 872 -31.93 9.43 12.36
CA ASN A 872 -31.35 9.02 13.63
C ASN A 872 -30.99 7.52 13.60
N LEU A 873 -29.70 7.20 13.61
CA LEU A 873 -29.19 5.83 13.56
C LEU A 873 -28.77 5.31 14.94
N ARG A 874 -29.27 4.15 15.35
CA ARG A 874 -29.09 3.64 16.72
C ARG A 874 -28.12 2.47 16.81
N SER A 875 -28.30 1.46 15.97
CA SER A 875 -27.58 0.19 16.08
C SER A 875 -26.95 -0.23 14.74
N VAL A 876 -25.80 -0.89 14.86
CA VAL A 876 -25.07 -1.53 13.77
C VAL A 876 -24.60 -2.89 14.24
N ASN A 877 -24.76 -3.92 13.40
CA ASN A 877 -24.27 -5.26 13.68
C ASN A 877 -23.66 -5.88 12.41
N CYS A 878 -22.48 -6.49 12.54
CA CYS A 878 -21.82 -7.17 11.43
C CYS A 878 -22.48 -8.53 11.17
N LEU A 879 -22.91 -8.76 9.93
CA LEU A 879 -23.39 -10.08 9.49
C LEU A 879 -22.22 -10.96 9.04
N ASN A 880 -21.28 -10.36 8.30
CA ASN A 880 -20.02 -10.94 7.84
C ASN A 880 -19.07 -9.81 7.40
N GLU A 881 -17.89 -10.16 6.88
CA GLU A 881 -16.86 -9.19 6.47
C GLU A 881 -17.33 -8.17 5.42
N ASP A 882 -18.39 -8.49 4.68
CA ASP A 882 -18.90 -7.68 3.57
C ASP A 882 -20.23 -6.98 3.85
N ARG A 883 -20.93 -7.30 4.95
CA ARG A 883 -22.31 -6.84 5.20
C ARG A 883 -22.59 -6.48 6.65
N ILE A 884 -23.35 -5.41 6.81
CA ILE A 884 -23.83 -4.91 8.10
C ILE A 884 -25.35 -4.78 8.09
N TRP A 885 -25.96 -5.01 9.25
CA TRP A 885 -27.33 -4.62 9.54
C TRP A 885 -27.35 -3.34 10.35
N THR A 886 -28.26 -2.44 10.02
CA THR A 886 -28.43 -1.17 10.71
C THR A 886 -29.88 -0.94 11.07
N SER A 887 -30.09 -0.26 12.20
CA SER A 887 -31.41 0.11 12.71
C SER A 887 -31.38 1.54 13.24
N GLY A 888 -32.43 2.31 12.93
CA GLY A 888 -32.59 3.70 13.33
C GLY A 888 -33.94 3.96 14.00
N GLU A 889 -34.43 5.19 13.90
CA GLU A 889 -35.74 5.57 14.45
C GLU A 889 -36.95 5.27 13.56
N THR A 890 -36.81 4.33 12.62
CA THR A 890 -37.88 3.87 11.74
C THR A 890 -38.10 2.37 11.90
N ASN A 891 -39.24 1.86 11.44
CA ASN A 891 -39.61 0.44 11.54
C ASN A 891 -38.98 -0.46 10.46
N ASP A 892 -38.02 0.08 9.69
CA ASP A 892 -37.25 -0.69 8.74
C ASP A 892 -35.83 -0.92 9.24
N ILE A 893 -35.35 -2.16 9.07
CA ILE A 893 -33.99 -2.61 9.33
C ILE A 893 -33.32 -2.79 7.98
N LYS A 894 -32.17 -2.14 7.77
CA LYS A 894 -31.50 -2.09 6.47
C LYS A 894 -30.18 -2.86 6.52
N CYS A 895 -29.92 -3.68 5.50
CA CYS A 895 -28.66 -4.36 5.30
C CYS A 895 -27.86 -3.63 4.23
N PHE A 896 -26.65 -3.20 4.56
CA PHE A 896 -25.71 -2.57 3.65
C PHE A 896 -24.53 -3.50 3.40
N ASN A 897 -23.94 -3.42 2.21
CA ASN A 897 -22.59 -3.93 2.02
C ASN A 897 -21.56 -2.90 2.54
N ILE A 898 -20.32 -3.32 2.75
CA ILE A 898 -19.23 -2.44 3.21
C ILE A 898 -18.91 -1.28 2.26
N LYS A 899 -19.34 -1.35 0.99
CA LYS A 899 -19.24 -0.27 0.00
C LYS A 899 -20.36 0.78 0.14
N GLY A 900 -21.27 0.60 1.10
CA GLY A 900 -22.39 1.48 1.38
C GLY A 900 -23.60 1.30 0.46
N SER A 901 -23.64 0.26 -0.38
CA SER A 901 -24.84 -0.05 -1.17
C SER A 901 -25.87 -0.80 -0.32
N LEU A 902 -27.12 -0.36 -0.36
CA LEU A 902 -28.24 -1.05 0.26
C LEU A 902 -28.48 -2.40 -0.44
N VAL A 903 -28.39 -3.49 0.32
CA VAL A 903 -28.56 -4.86 -0.17
C VAL A 903 -29.99 -5.34 0.05
N ARG A 904 -30.54 -5.11 1.24
CA ARG A 904 -31.90 -5.53 1.63
C ARG A 904 -32.48 -4.56 2.64
N THR A 905 -33.80 -4.43 2.62
CA THR A 905 -34.59 -3.76 3.66
C THR A 905 -35.59 -4.75 4.20
N PHE A 906 -35.72 -4.82 5.51
CA PHE A 906 -36.71 -5.63 6.23
C PHE A 906 -37.56 -4.70 7.08
N LYS A 907 -38.89 -4.72 6.89
CA LYS A 907 -39.80 -3.97 7.74
C LYS A 907 -40.35 -4.87 8.82
N ILE A 908 -40.27 -4.42 10.07
CA ILE A 908 -40.91 -5.11 11.19
C ILE A 908 -42.42 -4.87 11.15
N LYS A 909 -43.19 -5.75 11.80
CA LYS A 909 -44.65 -5.67 11.81
C LYS A 909 -45.18 -4.49 12.63
N SER A 910 -44.46 -4.14 13.69
CA SER A 910 -44.78 -2.99 14.53
C SER A 910 -44.61 -1.69 13.74
N GLU A 911 -45.46 -0.71 14.04
CA GLU A 911 -45.33 0.64 13.49
C GLU A 911 -44.18 1.41 14.16
N GLU A 912 -43.72 0.93 15.32
CA GLU A 912 -42.61 1.50 16.08
C GLU A 912 -41.25 0.97 15.62
N LYS A 913 -40.19 1.68 16.03
CA LYS A 913 -38.80 1.30 15.79
C LYS A 913 -38.39 0.11 16.68
N PRO A 914 -37.57 -0.84 16.19
CA PRO A 914 -36.96 -1.83 17.06
C PRO A 914 -35.95 -1.16 17.99
N ASN A 915 -35.84 -1.67 19.23
CA ASN A 915 -34.91 -1.10 20.21
C ASN A 915 -33.46 -1.44 19.88
N ASP A 916 -33.22 -2.66 19.39
CA ASP A 916 -31.92 -3.12 18.94
C ASP A 916 -32.05 -4.30 17.97
N VAL A 917 -30.96 -4.60 17.27
CA VAL A 917 -30.84 -5.73 16.35
C VAL A 917 -29.58 -6.53 16.68
N ALA A 918 -29.61 -7.84 16.43
CA ALA A 918 -28.44 -8.70 16.55
C ALA A 918 -28.45 -9.77 15.45
N VAL A 919 -27.37 -10.51 15.31
CA VAL A 919 -27.24 -11.59 14.34
C VAL A 919 -26.84 -12.87 15.07
N ASP A 920 -27.55 -13.96 14.80
CA ASP A 920 -27.19 -15.27 15.38
C ASP A 920 -26.09 -16.00 14.59
N SER A 921 -25.60 -17.12 15.13
CA SER A 921 -24.53 -17.92 14.52
C SER A 921 -24.88 -18.49 13.13
N ASP A 922 -26.16 -18.62 12.82
CA ASP A 922 -26.68 -19.04 11.51
C ASP A 922 -26.83 -17.87 10.53
N GLY A 923 -26.54 -16.63 10.96
CA GLY A 923 -26.67 -15.41 10.17
C GLY A 923 -28.11 -14.87 10.07
N ASN A 924 -29.03 -15.33 10.92
CA ASN A 924 -30.39 -14.80 10.99
C ASN A 924 -30.42 -13.50 11.79
N LEU A 925 -31.30 -12.58 11.37
CA LEU A 925 -31.54 -11.31 12.04
C LEU A 925 -32.44 -11.53 13.25
N LEU A 926 -32.01 -11.02 14.41
CA LEU A 926 -32.77 -10.91 15.63
C LEU A 926 -33.08 -9.44 15.89
N TYR A 927 -34.25 -9.13 16.44
CA TYR A 927 -34.58 -7.78 16.89
C TYR A 927 -35.48 -7.81 18.12
N CYS A 928 -35.37 -6.79 18.97
CA CYS A 928 -36.27 -6.61 20.10
C CYS A 928 -37.28 -5.50 19.81
N ASP A 929 -38.53 -5.79 20.15
CA ASP A 929 -39.65 -4.87 20.09
C ASP A 929 -40.00 -4.46 21.51
N GLY A 930 -39.70 -3.21 21.86
CA GLY A 930 -39.96 -2.67 23.19
C GLY A 930 -41.44 -2.53 23.47
N THR A 931 -42.22 -2.16 22.45
CA THR A 931 -43.67 -1.91 22.57
C THR A 931 -44.43 -3.20 22.82
N ASP A 932 -44.09 -4.25 22.08
CA ASP A 932 -44.72 -5.57 22.26
C ASP A 932 -44.10 -6.39 23.40
N GLY A 933 -42.97 -5.95 23.95
CA GLY A 933 -42.20 -6.69 24.96
C GLY A 933 -41.69 -8.02 24.42
N THR A 934 -41.24 -8.07 23.16
CA THR A 934 -40.85 -9.33 22.49
C THR A 934 -39.44 -9.28 21.92
N VAL A 935 -38.81 -10.46 21.82
CA VAL A 935 -37.62 -10.68 21.01
C VAL A 935 -37.98 -11.62 19.86
N ASN A 936 -37.65 -11.22 18.65
CA ASN A 936 -38.10 -11.84 17.42
C ASN A 936 -36.91 -12.28 16.56
N LYS A 937 -37.08 -13.39 15.83
CA LYS A 937 -36.12 -13.93 14.86
C LYS A 937 -36.70 -13.90 13.47
N VAL A 938 -35.89 -13.47 12.50
CA VAL A 938 -36.27 -13.43 11.08
C VAL A 938 -35.64 -14.61 10.37
N LYS A 939 -36.46 -15.59 9.96
CA LYS A 939 -36.03 -16.79 9.22
C LYS A 939 -36.78 -16.87 7.90
N ASN A 940 -36.06 -17.01 6.78
CA ASN A 940 -36.66 -17.10 5.44
C ASN A 940 -37.69 -15.99 5.11
N LYS A 941 -37.41 -14.74 5.52
CA LYS A 941 -38.30 -13.57 5.39
C LYS A 941 -39.61 -13.65 6.21
N LYS A 942 -39.75 -14.63 7.11
CA LYS A 942 -40.83 -14.69 8.10
C LYS A 942 -40.29 -14.33 9.48
N THR A 943 -41.09 -13.59 10.25
CA THR A 943 -40.80 -13.29 11.66
C THR A 943 -41.39 -14.38 12.54
N GLU A 944 -40.56 -14.95 13.40
CA GLU A 944 -40.91 -15.88 14.47
C GLU A 944 -40.64 -15.21 15.81
N GLU A 945 -41.63 -15.20 16.70
CA GLU A 945 -41.46 -14.70 18.08
C GLU A 945 -40.66 -15.74 18.88
N LEU A 946 -39.54 -15.33 19.49
CA LEU A 946 -38.70 -16.20 20.31
C LEU A 946 -39.04 -16.10 21.79
N ILE A 947 -39.17 -14.87 22.29
CA ILE A 947 -39.32 -14.57 23.71
C ILE A 947 -40.39 -13.50 23.86
N ARG A 948 -41.29 -13.69 24.83
CA ARG A 948 -42.26 -12.69 25.28
C ARG A 948 -42.00 -12.36 26.73
N LEU A 949 -41.84 -11.08 27.04
CA LEU A 949 -41.41 -10.54 28.32
C LEU A 949 -42.55 -9.74 28.96
N PRO A 950 -43.46 -10.39 29.70
CA PRO A 950 -44.54 -9.68 30.38
C PRO A 950 -43.96 -8.80 31.50
N LYS A 951 -44.32 -7.51 31.51
CA LYS A 951 -43.87 -6.49 32.48
C LYS A 951 -42.42 -6.03 32.37
N TRP A 952 -41.74 -6.39 31.28
CA TRP A 952 -40.35 -6.04 31.04
C TRP A 952 -40.17 -5.59 29.60
N THR A 953 -39.54 -4.45 29.42
CA THR A 953 -39.24 -3.88 28.11
C THR A 953 -37.81 -4.23 27.71
N PRO A 954 -37.60 -5.04 26.65
CA PRO A 954 -36.26 -5.38 26.15
C PRO A 954 -35.62 -4.17 25.44
N THR A 955 -34.33 -3.93 25.67
CA THR A 955 -33.62 -2.76 25.13
C THR A 955 -32.45 -3.08 24.23
N GLN A 956 -31.55 -3.99 24.59
CA GLN A 956 -30.38 -4.34 23.78
C GLN A 956 -30.14 -5.84 23.74
N LEU A 957 -29.54 -6.31 22.64
CA LEU A 957 -29.32 -7.71 22.33
C LEU A 957 -27.83 -7.98 22.09
N CYS A 958 -27.33 -9.08 22.63
CA CYS A 958 -26.01 -9.60 22.26
C CYS A 958 -26.07 -11.12 22.13
N VAL A 959 -25.64 -11.65 20.99
CA VAL A 959 -25.44 -13.09 20.82
C VAL A 959 -24.03 -13.44 21.28
N THR A 960 -23.94 -14.35 22.24
CA THR A 960 -22.68 -14.83 22.80
C THR A 960 -21.95 -15.76 21.83
N SER A 961 -20.66 -15.97 22.08
CA SER A 961 -19.81 -16.95 21.39
C SER A 961 -20.33 -18.39 21.47
N THR A 962 -21.12 -18.71 22.50
CA THR A 962 -21.77 -20.03 22.67
C THR A 962 -23.11 -20.16 21.94
N GLY A 963 -23.61 -19.06 21.36
CA GLY A 963 -24.93 -18.99 20.72
C GLY A 963 -26.08 -18.65 21.67
N ASP A 964 -25.83 -18.47 22.97
CA ASP A 964 -26.81 -17.92 23.92
C ASP A 964 -27.11 -16.45 23.58
N LEU A 965 -28.33 -16.00 23.87
CA LEU A 965 -28.79 -14.62 23.69
C LEU A 965 -28.83 -13.88 25.02
N LEU A 966 -28.06 -12.80 25.13
CA LEU A 966 -28.14 -11.86 26.24
C LEU A 966 -29.10 -10.73 25.89
N VAL A 967 -30.03 -10.44 26.80
CA VAL A 967 -31.04 -9.39 26.64
C VAL A 967 -30.98 -8.47 27.86
N THR A 968 -30.75 -7.17 27.62
CA THR A 968 -30.95 -6.15 28.66
C THR A 968 -32.41 -5.69 28.63
N MET A 969 -32.98 -5.45 29.81
CA MET A 969 -34.37 -5.04 29.94
C MET A 969 -34.58 -4.23 31.22
N PHE A 970 -35.60 -3.37 31.20
CA PHE A 970 -36.07 -2.65 32.37
C PHE A 970 -37.53 -3.00 32.68
N SER A 971 -37.94 -2.86 33.94
CA SER A 971 -39.33 -3.11 34.36
C SER A 971 -40.24 -2.02 33.81
N ASP A 972 -41.50 -2.32 33.50
CA ASP A 972 -42.43 -1.31 32.93
C ASP A 972 -42.69 -0.10 33.86
N ASP A 973 -42.38 -0.22 35.15
CA ASP A 973 -42.39 0.89 36.13
C ASP A 973 -41.09 1.69 36.16
N GLU A 974 -40.12 1.32 35.30
CA GLU A 974 -38.81 1.91 35.11
C GLU A 974 -37.91 1.89 36.36
N THR A 975 -38.28 1.13 37.40
CA THR A 975 -37.54 1.12 38.68
C THR A 975 -36.39 0.11 38.73
N GLN A 976 -36.38 -0.87 37.83
CA GLN A 976 -35.40 -1.96 37.85
C GLN A 976 -34.85 -2.24 36.45
N SER A 977 -33.62 -2.75 36.40
CA SER A 977 -33.01 -3.24 35.17
C SER A 977 -32.26 -4.53 35.43
N LYS A 978 -32.27 -5.43 34.45
CA LYS A 978 -31.57 -6.71 34.52
C LYS A 978 -31.05 -7.13 33.15
N VAL A 979 -30.09 -8.04 33.17
CA VAL A 979 -29.62 -8.78 31.99
C VAL A 979 -30.03 -10.23 32.16
N VAL A 980 -30.59 -10.82 31.11
CA VAL A 980 -30.99 -12.22 31.11
C VAL A 980 -30.33 -12.94 29.95
N ARG A 981 -29.69 -14.08 30.24
CA ARG A 981 -29.10 -15.00 29.25
C ARG A 981 -30.11 -16.08 28.92
N TYR A 982 -30.43 -16.23 27.64
CA TYR A 982 -31.35 -17.22 27.11
C TYR A 982 -30.61 -18.23 26.22
N LEU A 983 -30.99 -19.50 26.31
CA LEU A 983 -30.67 -20.52 25.31
C LEU A 983 -31.94 -20.76 24.48
N GLY A 984 -31.99 -20.18 23.28
CA GLY A 984 -33.23 -20.11 22.51
C GLY A 984 -34.28 -19.26 23.22
N SER A 985 -35.40 -19.87 23.64
CA SER A 985 -36.46 -19.22 24.42
C SER A 985 -36.39 -19.51 25.93
N THR A 986 -35.41 -20.32 26.38
CA THR A 986 -35.29 -20.75 27.78
C THR A 986 -34.33 -19.85 28.54
N GLU A 987 -34.78 -19.26 29.64
CA GLU A 987 -33.93 -18.48 30.56
C GLU A 987 -32.89 -19.40 31.23
N LYS A 988 -31.62 -19.05 31.10
CA LYS A 988 -30.47 -19.79 31.65
C LYS A 988 -29.87 -19.10 32.87
N GLN A 989 -29.85 -17.78 32.88
CA GLN A 989 -29.24 -16.99 33.94
C GLN A 989 -29.83 -15.58 33.95
N THR A 990 -30.14 -15.07 35.14
CA THR A 990 -30.52 -13.66 35.36
C THR A 990 -29.43 -12.96 36.16
N LEU A 991 -29.04 -11.79 35.69
CA LEU A 991 -28.02 -10.92 36.24
C LEU A 991 -28.71 -9.61 36.63
N GLN A 992 -28.91 -9.41 37.92
CA GLN A 992 -29.64 -8.24 38.42
C GLN A 992 -29.01 -7.67 39.69
N PHE A 993 -28.54 -8.54 40.58
CA PHE A 993 -27.97 -8.16 41.87
C PHE A 993 -26.56 -8.74 42.03
N ASP A 994 -25.70 -8.03 42.76
CA ASP A 994 -24.39 -8.53 43.16
C ASP A 994 -24.49 -9.53 44.34
N ASP A 995 -23.36 -10.10 44.72
CA ASP A 995 -23.26 -11.06 45.84
C ASP A 995 -23.71 -10.49 47.20
N LYS A 996 -23.93 -9.16 47.29
CA LYS A 996 -24.41 -8.45 48.49
C LYS A 996 -25.88 -8.02 48.36
N GLY A 997 -26.56 -8.43 47.29
CA GLY A 997 -27.96 -8.09 47.02
C GLY A 997 -28.18 -6.65 46.52
N LYS A 998 -27.13 -5.92 46.12
CA LYS A 998 -27.27 -4.58 45.54
C LYS A 998 -27.50 -4.68 44.02
N PRO A 999 -28.33 -3.81 43.43
CA PRO A 999 -28.53 -3.78 41.98
C PRO A 999 -27.21 -3.60 41.21
N LEU A 1000 -26.99 -4.43 40.19
CA LEU A 1000 -25.83 -4.32 39.30
C LEU A 1000 -25.97 -3.11 38.37
N TYR A 1001 -27.20 -2.82 37.95
CA TYR A 1001 -27.53 -1.80 36.95
C TYR A 1001 -28.45 -0.73 37.54
N SER A 1002 -28.46 0.45 36.94
CA SER A 1002 -29.33 1.56 37.32
C SER A 1002 -30.79 1.25 37.00
N GLY A 1003 -31.71 1.59 37.91
CA GLY A 1003 -33.15 1.43 37.71
C GLY A 1003 -33.72 2.63 36.96
N ASN A 1004 -33.80 2.54 35.64
CA ASN A 1004 -34.41 3.53 34.72
C ASN A 1004 -34.65 2.89 33.34
N ASP A 1005 -35.37 3.61 32.49
CA ASP A 1005 -35.59 3.36 31.06
C ASP A 1005 -34.35 3.62 30.18
N GLY A 1006 -33.27 4.15 30.76
CA GLY A 1006 -32.02 4.43 30.09
C GLY A 1006 -31.43 3.18 29.43
N MET A 1007 -30.95 3.36 28.21
CA MET A 1007 -30.36 2.29 27.39
C MET A 1007 -29.15 1.66 28.09
N LYS A 1008 -29.11 0.33 28.07
CA LYS A 1008 -28.03 -0.48 28.65
C LYS A 1008 -27.46 -1.34 27.54
N TYR A 1009 -26.45 -0.83 26.84
CA TYR A 1009 -25.78 -1.55 25.76
C TYR A 1009 -25.00 -2.71 26.34
N ILE A 1010 -24.98 -3.83 25.62
CA ILE A 1010 -24.40 -5.07 26.11
C ILE A 1010 -23.56 -5.74 25.05
N THR A 1011 -22.44 -6.31 25.48
CA THR A 1011 -21.59 -7.16 24.65
C THR A 1011 -20.96 -8.25 25.52
N GLU A 1012 -20.65 -9.40 24.92
CA GLU A 1012 -19.82 -10.42 25.54
C GLU A 1012 -18.36 -10.18 25.13
N ASN A 1013 -17.49 -10.05 26.12
CA ASN A 1013 -16.06 -9.98 25.90
C ASN A 1013 -15.50 -11.38 25.57
N ARG A 1014 -14.41 -11.46 24.80
CA ARG A 1014 -13.77 -12.72 24.39
C ARG A 1014 -13.26 -13.57 25.56
N ASN A 1015 -13.16 -12.99 26.76
CA ASN A 1015 -12.85 -13.70 28.00
C ASN A 1015 -14.10 -14.27 28.72
N HIS A 1016 -15.28 -14.19 28.09
CA HIS A 1016 -16.62 -14.58 28.61
C HIS A 1016 -17.21 -13.65 29.68
N ASP A 1017 -16.59 -12.48 29.91
CA ASP A 1017 -17.22 -11.44 30.72
C ASP A 1017 -18.39 -10.79 29.97
N ILE A 1018 -19.40 -10.36 30.71
CA ILE A 1018 -20.54 -9.61 30.18
C ILE A 1018 -20.31 -8.14 30.54
N CYS A 1019 -20.19 -7.32 29.51
CA CYS A 1019 -19.91 -5.90 29.62
C CYS A 1019 -21.15 -5.09 29.28
N VAL A 1020 -21.59 -4.24 30.22
CA VAL A 1020 -22.80 -3.43 30.06
C VAL A 1020 -22.44 -1.96 30.20
N ALA A 1021 -22.67 -1.18 29.15
CA ALA A 1021 -22.60 0.27 29.19
C ALA A 1021 -23.94 0.83 29.69
N ASP A 1022 -23.95 1.27 30.95
CA ASP A 1022 -25.15 1.73 31.64
C ASP A 1022 -25.17 3.26 31.68
N TYR A 1023 -25.99 3.84 30.79
CA TYR A 1023 -26.14 5.29 30.68
C TYR A 1023 -26.63 5.95 31.97
N GLY A 1024 -27.50 5.29 32.73
CA GLY A 1024 -28.06 5.83 33.96
C GLY A 1024 -27.12 5.69 35.17
N ALA A 1025 -26.15 4.77 35.10
CA ALA A 1025 -25.13 4.58 36.14
C ALA A 1025 -23.82 5.35 35.87
N ASP A 1026 -23.70 6.01 34.72
CA ASP A 1026 -22.49 6.70 34.25
C ASP A 1026 -21.27 5.79 34.23
N ALA A 1027 -21.50 4.51 33.94
CA ALA A 1027 -20.51 3.47 34.13
C ALA A 1027 -20.66 2.32 33.13
N VAL A 1028 -19.51 1.77 32.72
CA VAL A 1028 -19.45 0.41 32.18
C VAL A 1028 -19.34 -0.57 33.35
N VAL A 1029 -20.29 -1.49 33.44
CA VAL A 1029 -20.40 -2.52 34.48
C VAL A 1029 -20.00 -3.86 33.88
N VAL A 1030 -18.97 -4.51 34.44
CA VAL A 1030 -18.48 -5.79 33.93
C VAL A 1030 -18.65 -6.88 34.97
N VAL A 1031 -19.32 -7.96 34.58
CA VAL A 1031 -19.52 -9.16 35.38
C VAL A 1031 -18.87 -10.36 34.69
N ASN A 1032 -18.42 -11.35 35.46
CA ASN A 1032 -17.89 -12.57 34.88
C ASN A 1032 -19.02 -13.46 34.31
N GLN A 1033 -18.67 -14.59 33.70
CA GLN A 1033 -19.63 -15.54 33.14
C GLN A 1033 -20.68 -16.05 34.16
N ASP A 1034 -20.32 -16.13 35.45
CA ASP A 1034 -21.21 -16.53 36.54
C ASP A 1034 -22.13 -15.41 37.03
N GLY A 1035 -21.91 -14.17 36.56
CA GLY A 1035 -22.69 -13.00 36.95
C GLY A 1035 -22.12 -12.20 38.12
N LYS A 1036 -20.93 -12.54 38.60
CA LYS A 1036 -20.27 -11.81 39.69
C LYS A 1036 -19.62 -10.54 39.18
N LEU A 1037 -19.86 -9.43 39.88
CA LEU A 1037 -19.26 -8.14 39.58
C LEU A 1037 -17.74 -8.21 39.63
N ARG A 1038 -17.07 -7.86 38.54
CA ARG A 1038 -15.61 -7.76 38.47
C ARG A 1038 -15.16 -6.34 38.79
N TRP A 1039 -15.67 -5.36 38.05
CA TRP A 1039 -15.28 -3.96 38.16
C TRP A 1039 -16.29 -3.02 37.47
N ARG A 1040 -16.13 -1.73 37.72
CA ARG A 1040 -16.89 -0.65 37.06
C ARG A 1040 -15.92 0.40 36.53
N TYR A 1041 -16.20 0.93 35.34
CA TYR A 1041 -15.43 2.02 34.75
C TYR A 1041 -16.31 3.25 34.59
N THR A 1042 -15.93 4.37 35.20
CA THR A 1042 -16.71 5.62 35.27
C THR A 1042 -16.08 6.76 34.47
N GLY A 1043 -15.30 6.44 33.44
CA GLY A 1043 -14.56 7.41 32.63
C GLY A 1043 -13.14 7.68 33.12
N HIS A 1044 -12.30 8.21 32.23
CA HIS A 1044 -10.91 8.59 32.53
C HIS A 1044 -10.82 10.13 32.65
N PRO A 1045 -10.17 10.68 33.69
CA PRO A 1045 -10.00 12.13 33.83
C PRO A 1045 -9.15 12.69 32.68
N SER A 1046 -9.73 13.56 31.84
CA SER A 1046 -9.02 14.20 30.73
C SER A 1046 -9.23 15.70 30.76
N VAL A 1047 -8.16 16.46 30.54
CA VAL A 1047 -8.18 17.93 30.46
C VAL A 1047 -8.95 18.42 29.22
N THR A 1048 -9.09 17.56 28.19
CA THR A 1048 -9.77 17.89 26.94
C THR A 1048 -11.25 17.48 26.88
N LYS A 1049 -11.72 16.67 27.84
CA LYS A 1049 -13.10 16.15 27.88
C LYS A 1049 -13.81 16.69 29.11
N ASN A 1050 -14.54 17.80 28.94
CA ASN A 1050 -15.14 18.56 30.04
C ASN A 1050 -16.56 18.13 30.41
N ILE A 1051 -17.16 17.17 29.68
CA ILE A 1051 -18.50 16.66 29.95
C ILE A 1051 -18.39 15.34 30.72
N PRO A 1052 -19.24 15.07 31.75
CA PRO A 1052 -19.26 13.80 32.45
C PRO A 1052 -19.43 12.61 31.50
N PHE A 1053 -18.69 11.53 31.77
CA PHE A 1053 -18.72 10.30 30.99
C PHE A 1053 -20.11 9.67 31.02
N LYS A 1054 -20.70 9.47 29.82
CA LYS A 1054 -21.97 8.79 29.62
C LYS A 1054 -21.79 7.68 28.58
N PRO A 1055 -21.71 6.40 29.00
CA PRO A 1055 -21.46 5.31 28.06
C PRO A 1055 -22.72 4.97 27.25
N TYR A 1056 -22.55 4.85 25.93
CA TYR A 1056 -23.57 4.37 25.00
C TYR A 1056 -23.16 3.02 24.41
N GLY A 1057 -23.02 2.87 23.08
CA GLY A 1057 -22.68 1.59 22.47
C GLY A 1057 -21.39 1.00 23.03
N ILE A 1058 -21.38 -0.32 23.17
CA ILE A 1058 -20.25 -1.08 23.71
C ILE A 1058 -20.00 -2.30 22.82
N THR A 1059 -18.73 -2.64 22.64
CA THR A 1059 -18.30 -3.80 21.88
C THR A 1059 -16.94 -4.29 22.40
N ALA A 1060 -16.53 -5.49 22.01
CA ALA A 1060 -15.26 -6.07 22.40
C ALA A 1060 -14.50 -6.58 21.18
N ASP A 1061 -13.18 -6.40 21.18
CA ASP A 1061 -12.33 -6.81 20.08
C ASP A 1061 -11.70 -8.20 20.28
N SER A 1062 -10.94 -8.66 19.30
CA SER A 1062 -10.30 -9.99 19.31
C SER A 1062 -9.24 -10.17 20.40
N GLN A 1063 -8.81 -9.09 21.08
CA GLN A 1063 -7.83 -9.10 22.18
C GLN A 1063 -8.48 -8.92 23.56
N SER A 1064 -9.79 -9.08 23.64
CA SER A 1064 -10.56 -8.89 24.87
C SER A 1064 -10.54 -7.46 25.41
N ARG A 1065 -10.26 -6.46 24.57
CA ARG A 1065 -10.37 -5.04 24.95
C ARG A 1065 -11.79 -4.57 24.71
N ILE A 1066 -12.26 -3.67 25.58
CA ILE A 1066 -13.63 -3.18 25.60
C ILE A 1066 -13.65 -1.78 25.00
N LEU A 1067 -14.47 -1.56 23.99
CA LEU A 1067 -14.66 -0.28 23.33
C LEU A 1067 -16.04 0.26 23.68
N THR A 1068 -16.12 1.47 24.22
CA THR A 1068 -17.40 2.11 24.60
C THR A 1068 -17.48 3.53 24.07
N ALA A 1069 -18.63 3.90 23.53
CA ALA A 1069 -18.89 5.23 23.01
C ALA A 1069 -19.21 6.20 24.15
N ASP A 1070 -18.56 7.36 24.14
CA ASP A 1070 -18.96 8.55 24.90
C ASP A 1070 -19.53 9.57 23.90
N CYS A 1071 -20.85 9.52 23.75
CA CYS A 1071 -21.59 10.29 22.75
C CYS A 1071 -21.37 11.80 22.90
N ASN A 1072 -21.39 12.28 24.15
CA ASN A 1072 -21.33 13.70 24.48
C ASN A 1072 -19.92 14.27 24.28
N ASN A 1073 -18.89 13.48 24.58
CA ASN A 1073 -17.49 13.87 24.36
C ASN A 1073 -16.97 13.51 22.96
N HIS A 1074 -17.84 12.98 22.09
CA HIS A 1074 -17.55 12.64 20.70
C HIS A 1074 -16.33 11.71 20.54
N CYS A 1075 -16.18 10.73 21.42
CA CYS A 1075 -15.05 9.80 21.42
C CYS A 1075 -15.46 8.37 21.76
N ILE A 1076 -14.56 7.43 21.48
CA ILE A 1076 -14.64 6.05 21.98
C ILE A 1076 -13.52 5.84 23.00
N HIS A 1077 -13.84 5.21 24.12
CA HIS A 1077 -12.86 4.78 25.10
C HIS A 1077 -12.47 3.33 24.82
N ILE A 1078 -11.17 3.04 24.80
CA ILE A 1078 -10.63 1.67 24.74
C ILE A 1078 -10.12 1.30 26.12
N LEU A 1079 -10.63 0.20 26.67
CA LEU A 1079 -10.24 -0.37 27.96
C LEU A 1079 -9.60 -1.73 27.76
N ASP A 1080 -8.64 -2.09 28.61
CA ASP A 1080 -8.14 -3.45 28.67
C ASP A 1080 -9.17 -4.41 29.32
N GLN A 1081 -8.86 -5.70 29.32
CA GLN A 1081 -9.68 -6.77 29.92
C GLN A 1081 -9.93 -6.62 31.42
N ASN A 1082 -9.18 -5.76 32.11
CA ASN A 1082 -9.29 -5.48 33.54
C ASN A 1082 -9.90 -4.10 33.83
N GLY A 1083 -10.39 -3.40 32.81
CA GLY A 1083 -11.04 -2.10 32.93
C GLY A 1083 -10.08 -0.91 33.05
N GLN A 1084 -8.78 -1.12 32.78
CA GLN A 1084 -7.81 -0.02 32.71
C GLN A 1084 -7.98 0.73 31.39
N PHE A 1085 -7.98 2.05 31.46
CA PHE A 1085 -8.06 2.89 30.28
C PHE A 1085 -6.75 2.79 29.47
N LEU A 1086 -6.89 2.56 28.16
CA LEU A 1086 -5.76 2.44 27.23
C LEU A 1086 -5.65 3.67 26.33
N HIS A 1087 -6.71 4.00 25.60
CA HIS A 1087 -6.66 5.03 24.57
C HIS A 1087 -8.04 5.60 24.22
N TYR A 1088 -8.06 6.78 23.61
CA TYR A 1088 -9.25 7.37 22.99
C TYR A 1088 -9.21 7.18 21.47
N ILE A 1089 -10.38 6.94 20.86
CA ILE A 1089 -10.56 7.20 19.43
C ILE A 1089 -11.37 8.48 19.30
N ASP A 1090 -10.71 9.60 18.98
CA ASP A 1090 -11.36 10.90 18.81
C ASP A 1090 -10.87 11.72 17.59
N LYS A 1091 -9.85 11.25 16.86
CA LYS A 1091 -9.30 11.90 15.66
C LYS A 1091 -10.03 11.55 14.35
N CYS A 1092 -11.05 10.68 14.37
CA CYS A 1092 -11.80 10.25 13.16
C CYS A 1092 -13.06 11.10 12.84
N ASP A 1093 -13.11 12.33 13.36
CA ASP A 1093 -14.26 13.26 13.28
C ASP A 1093 -15.59 12.61 13.70
N LEU A 1094 -15.58 11.82 14.77
CA LEU A 1094 -16.80 11.20 15.28
C LEU A 1094 -17.80 12.27 15.72
N LYS A 1095 -19.07 12.15 15.30
CA LYS A 1095 -20.17 12.98 15.80
C LYS A 1095 -21.20 12.11 16.49
N ASN A 1096 -21.39 12.34 17.79
CA ASN A 1096 -22.37 11.64 18.62
C ASN A 1096 -22.31 10.11 18.43
N PRO A 1097 -21.13 9.48 18.70
CA PRO A 1097 -20.99 8.04 18.56
C PRO A 1097 -22.02 7.33 19.46
N TYR A 1098 -22.74 6.37 18.87
CA TYR A 1098 -23.86 5.70 19.51
C TYR A 1098 -23.65 4.18 19.51
N GLY A 1099 -24.32 3.40 18.66
CA GLY A 1099 -24.09 1.95 18.52
C GLY A 1099 -22.71 1.61 17.95
N LEU A 1100 -22.12 0.51 18.45
CA LEU A 1100 -20.79 0.03 18.06
C LEU A 1100 -20.83 -1.44 17.67
N CYS A 1101 -19.98 -1.84 16.73
CA CYS A 1101 -19.72 -3.26 16.40
C CYS A 1101 -18.30 -3.43 15.85
N VAL A 1102 -17.70 -4.60 16.02
CA VAL A 1102 -16.36 -4.92 15.50
C VAL A 1102 -16.48 -6.08 14.52
N ASP A 1103 -15.81 -5.99 13.36
CA ASP A 1103 -15.72 -7.11 12.41
C ASP A 1103 -14.62 -8.11 12.78
N ASN A 1104 -14.53 -9.24 12.07
CA ASN A 1104 -13.53 -10.28 12.32
C ASN A 1104 -12.07 -9.80 12.14
N ASN A 1105 -11.86 -8.66 11.49
CA ASN A 1105 -10.56 -8.05 11.27
C ASN A 1105 -10.26 -6.94 12.29
N ASP A 1106 -11.07 -6.82 13.34
CA ASP A 1106 -11.02 -5.76 14.34
C ASP A 1106 -11.19 -4.35 13.78
N ASN A 1107 -11.94 -4.17 12.69
CA ASN A 1107 -12.38 -2.83 12.31
C ASN A 1107 -13.63 -2.47 13.11
N LEU A 1108 -13.62 -1.29 13.71
CA LEU A 1108 -14.72 -0.74 14.49
C LEU A 1108 -15.73 -0.04 13.59
N PHE A 1109 -16.99 -0.43 13.64
CA PHE A 1109 -18.12 0.26 13.04
C PHE A 1109 -18.81 1.10 14.11
N VAL A 1110 -19.00 2.40 13.83
CA VAL A 1110 -19.56 3.39 14.76
C VAL A 1110 -20.77 4.07 14.12
N CYS A 1111 -21.92 4.01 14.77
CA CYS A 1111 -23.09 4.82 14.40
C CYS A 1111 -22.91 6.28 14.83
N GLU A 1112 -23.14 7.21 13.93
CA GLU A 1112 -23.31 8.63 14.24
C GLU A 1112 -24.81 8.93 14.34
N PHE A 1113 -25.32 9.11 15.57
CA PHE A 1113 -26.76 9.13 15.84
C PHE A 1113 -27.52 10.12 14.95
N TYR A 1114 -27.26 11.42 15.07
CA TYR A 1114 -27.98 12.47 14.34
C TYR A 1114 -27.63 12.61 12.84
N LYS A 1115 -26.60 11.91 12.37
CA LYS A 1115 -26.17 11.97 10.96
C LYS A 1115 -26.62 10.77 10.14
N GLY A 1116 -27.08 9.70 10.79
CA GLY A 1116 -27.45 8.48 10.07
C GLY A 1116 -26.29 7.73 9.42
N ASN A 1117 -25.04 8.01 9.80
CA ASN A 1117 -23.88 7.39 9.17
C ASN A 1117 -23.33 6.24 10.02
N VAL A 1118 -22.78 5.22 9.36
CA VAL A 1118 -21.88 4.25 10.00
C VAL A 1118 -20.46 4.54 9.55
N LYS A 1119 -19.55 4.81 10.48
CA LYS A 1119 -18.12 4.96 10.23
C LYS A 1119 -17.37 3.66 10.52
N LYS A 1120 -16.63 3.13 9.55
CA LYS A 1120 -15.69 2.02 9.71
C LYS A 1120 -14.31 2.59 10.03
N ILE A 1121 -13.74 2.23 11.16
CA ILE A 1121 -12.49 2.76 11.71
C ILE A 1121 -11.52 1.60 11.97
N LYS A 1122 -10.31 1.72 11.46
CA LYS A 1122 -9.19 0.83 11.76
C LYS A 1122 -8.39 1.47 12.90
N TYR A 1123 -8.26 0.78 14.02
CA TYR A 1123 -7.58 1.29 15.23
C TYR A 1123 -6.46 0.36 15.72
N LEU A 1124 -6.21 -0.73 14.99
CA LEU A 1124 -5.16 -1.73 15.24
C LEU A 1124 -4.19 -1.77 14.05
N LYS A 1125 -2.89 -1.91 14.33
CA LYS A 1125 -1.81 -1.95 13.33
C LYS A 1125 -1.91 -3.19 12.43
#